data_AF-A0A958S855-F1
#
_entry.id   AF-A0A958S855-F1
#
_cell.length_a   1.000
_cell.length_b   1.000
_cell.length_c   1.000
_cell.angle_alpha   90.00
_cell.angle_beta   90.00
_cell.angle_gamma   90.00
#
_symmetry.space_group_name_H-M   'P 1'
#
loop_
_entity.id
_entity.type
_entity.pdbx_description
1 polymer ?
#
loop_
_entity_poly.entity_id
_entity_poly.type
_entity_poly.pdbx_seq_one_letter_code
_entity_poly.pdbx_strand_id
1 'polypeptide(L)'
;MAKETRKQGIRLIFLLLYVAILFVVNWLAFDLWVPSTGSKGLWFYASAANIILGNLLVTPFYTKPVDALSYSLFAGTGVYLVNDISHWYQLDLITFWLALSFLVFVLIISLITISTADSQTSWVKKVSQTCMILSDFLGNHKVIFSVVFFFALILFHRESTKEMLLLILSWALIVVIEPDKHIWHLILKIKGIWLSKLYSNELGTIEAYQSPKIILIRKHENINIAFGQIMAYKDSLTSGNLAVALNYVGRDNELLLRALDLTISDEYKNVIYSALQKSKVNTVINYNILDEKLKELKELQNSGAIIGIVDENTNVERLEFEVIKEEHLSEGRLVEVDIRGVPVMYQIIDGLTIEDIVAMKNKYGYARAKASKIGTWDEKDKKFKLVKWLPDMNTPVYLKEINTTDLDVDAIGCFPQSNFHVYIKNIHELVTHNTAILGILGIGKSMLSIDLVERMINERIKVVCIDLTDQYATELKDFFDIEWSNQCLTEIQEAGQKDKDTFEDSPTKGGSIVNLKEAIENDINDFINNDKDHFLKIYNPSEFFATKQLNDPKQYKDNRGEWQRSAPLWELTPVEITSIITESVLKYVKGTTSKEARVCLIFEEAHSLVPEWGNISDDGDKAATNRTARAILQGRKYGMGCLLITQRTANVTKTILNQCNTIFAMRTFDDTGKTFMANYIGNEYTNKLSSLEPEQAVFFGKASSCENPVLIQLNHRDKEFLKAFRK
;
A
#
# COMPACT_ATOMS: atom_id res chain seq x y z
N MET A 1 29.32 9.26 27.99
CA MET A 1 29.77 8.61 29.24
C MET A 1 28.62 8.69 30.26
N ALA A 2 27.84 7.62 30.41
CA ALA A 2 26.70 7.61 31.33
C ALA A 2 27.20 7.77 32.78
N LYS A 3 26.70 8.78 33.50
CA LYS A 3 27.05 9.03 34.91
C LYS A 3 26.54 7.87 35.78
N GLU A 4 27.46 7.11 36.39
CA GLU A 4 27.11 6.06 37.36
C GLU A 4 26.41 6.65 38.59
N THR A 5 25.10 6.48 38.67
CA THR A 5 24.30 6.80 39.87
C THR A 5 24.34 5.62 40.84
N ARG A 6 25.42 5.51 41.64
CA ARG A 6 25.46 4.54 42.74
C ARG A 6 24.35 4.85 43.75
N LYS A 7 23.60 3.81 44.18
CA LYS A 7 22.61 3.97 45.26
C LYS A 7 23.29 4.46 46.54
N GLN A 8 22.64 5.37 47.25
CA GLN A 8 23.17 6.04 48.44
C GLN A 8 23.63 5.05 49.53
N GLY A 9 22.93 3.93 49.71
CA GLY A 9 23.32 2.89 50.67
C GLY A 9 24.69 2.25 50.40
N ILE A 10 25.09 2.10 49.13
CA ILE A 10 26.40 1.53 48.77
C ILE A 10 27.53 2.53 49.04
N ARG A 11 27.28 3.83 48.81
CA ARG A 11 28.24 4.89 49.14
C ARG A 11 28.52 4.94 50.64
N LEU A 12 27.49 4.70 51.46
CA LEU A 12 27.62 4.63 52.92
C LEU A 12 28.45 3.41 53.39
N ILE A 13 28.35 2.27 52.70
CA ILE A 13 29.19 1.10 52.99
C ILE A 13 30.67 1.40 52.70
N PHE A 14 30.97 2.01 51.54
CA PHE A 14 32.35 2.40 51.21
C PHE A 14 32.89 3.49 52.15
N LEU A 15 32.04 4.40 52.62
CA LEU A 15 32.41 5.38 53.64
C LEU A 15 32.87 4.69 54.93
N LEU A 16 32.10 3.74 55.45
CA LEU A 16 32.45 2.98 56.64
C LEU A 16 33.77 2.20 56.45
N LEU A 17 33.98 1.63 55.27
CA LEU A 17 35.21 0.91 54.92
C LEU A 17 36.42 1.85 54.92
N TYR A 18 36.34 3.02 54.29
CA TYR A 18 37.46 3.96 54.27
C TYR A 18 37.76 4.55 55.64
N VAL A 19 36.74 4.80 56.47
CA VAL A 19 36.94 5.22 57.87
C VAL A 19 37.66 4.13 58.66
N ALA A 20 37.29 2.85 58.48
CA ALA A 20 38.00 1.73 59.10
C ALA A 20 39.47 1.64 58.64
N ILE A 21 39.74 1.86 57.35
CA ILE A 21 41.10 1.91 56.80
C ILE A 21 41.91 3.04 57.46
N LEU A 22 41.33 4.22 57.64
CA LEU A 22 42.03 5.33 58.31
C LEU A 22 42.41 5.01 59.76
N PHE A 23 41.54 4.32 60.51
CA PHE A 23 41.88 3.87 61.86
C PHE A 23 42.98 2.81 61.88
N VAL A 24 43.00 1.89 60.92
CA VAL A 24 44.09 0.91 60.76
C VAL A 24 45.40 1.60 60.41
N VAL A 25 45.38 2.59 59.50
CA VAL A 25 46.56 3.39 59.16
C VAL A 25 47.06 4.15 60.38
N ASN A 26 46.16 4.75 61.16
CA ASN A 26 46.51 5.44 62.40
C ASN A 26 47.17 4.49 63.42
N TRP A 27 46.64 3.27 63.57
CA TRP A 27 47.24 2.25 64.43
C TRP A 27 48.62 1.81 63.94
N LEU A 28 48.79 1.58 62.64
CA LEU A 28 50.08 1.19 62.07
C LEU A 28 51.13 2.31 62.15
N ALA A 29 50.71 3.57 62.00
CA ALA A 29 51.60 4.73 62.02
C ALA A 29 51.99 5.15 63.44
N PHE A 30 51.06 5.15 64.39
CA PHE A 30 51.23 5.75 65.72
C PHE A 30 51.06 4.79 66.90
N ASP A 31 50.81 3.50 66.64
CA ASP A 31 50.48 2.47 67.63
C ASP A 31 49.25 2.80 68.50
N LEU A 32 48.40 3.73 68.02
CA LEU A 32 47.16 4.18 68.66
C LEU A 32 45.97 3.93 67.74
N TRP A 33 44.88 3.38 68.28
CA TRP A 33 43.67 3.16 67.49
C TRP A 33 42.92 4.45 67.18
N VAL A 34 42.97 5.44 68.07
CA VAL A 34 42.30 6.73 67.87
C VAL A 34 43.35 7.81 67.56
N PRO A 35 43.11 8.67 66.56
CA PRO A 35 44.06 9.75 66.22
C PRO A 35 44.23 10.72 67.38
N SER A 36 45.46 11.18 67.60
CA SER A 36 45.80 12.10 68.68
C SER A 36 45.00 13.40 68.60
N THR A 37 44.56 13.94 69.73
CA THR A 37 43.80 15.21 69.80
C THR A 37 44.68 16.46 69.65
N GLY A 38 46.00 16.31 69.52
CA GLY A 38 46.95 17.41 69.31
C GLY A 38 47.26 17.68 67.83
N SER A 39 48.30 18.47 67.57
CA SER A 39 48.74 18.87 66.22
C SER A 39 49.01 17.69 65.27
N LYS A 40 49.52 16.58 65.80
CA LYS A 40 49.73 15.31 65.07
C LYS A 40 48.44 14.64 64.57
N GLY A 41 47.26 15.05 65.03
CA GLY A 41 45.96 14.53 64.55
C GLY A 41 45.38 15.29 63.35
N LEU A 42 46.01 16.39 62.94
CA LEU A 42 45.47 17.29 61.90
C LEU A 42 45.25 16.57 60.56
N TRP A 43 46.16 15.66 60.20
CA TRP A 43 46.06 14.87 58.97
C TRP A 43 44.79 13.99 58.91
N PHE A 44 44.27 13.59 60.07
CA PHE A 44 43.11 12.73 60.14
C PHE A 44 41.82 13.55 60.15
N TYR A 45 41.67 14.44 61.13
CA TYR A 45 40.40 15.14 61.38
C TYR A 45 40.15 16.27 60.41
N ALA A 46 41.17 17.08 60.10
CA ALA A 46 41.00 18.25 59.24
C ALA A 46 41.09 17.88 57.76
N SER A 47 41.81 16.82 57.38
CA SER A 47 41.98 16.43 55.97
C SER A 47 41.40 15.06 55.59
N ALA A 48 41.99 13.94 56.02
CA ALA A 48 41.62 12.62 55.50
C ALA A 48 40.12 12.26 55.68
N ALA A 49 39.54 12.57 56.84
CA ALA A 49 38.11 12.37 57.09
C ALA A 49 37.23 13.21 56.16
N ASN A 50 37.59 14.49 55.94
CA ASN A 50 36.84 15.39 55.07
C ASN A 50 36.96 15.02 53.59
N ILE A 51 38.08 14.45 53.15
CA ILE A 51 38.24 13.90 51.79
C ILE A 51 37.19 12.80 51.55
N ILE A 52 37.05 11.85 52.49
CA ILE A 52 36.14 10.71 52.32
C ILE A 52 34.67 11.16 52.44
N LEU A 53 34.35 12.00 53.43
CA LEU A 53 33.01 12.54 53.65
C LEU A 53 32.55 13.36 52.43
N GLY A 54 33.41 14.24 51.92
CA GLY A 54 33.13 15.03 50.72
C GLY A 54 32.88 14.17 49.48
N ASN A 55 33.72 13.16 49.25
CA ASN A 55 33.68 12.33 48.04
C ASN A 55 32.46 11.40 48.00
N LEU A 56 32.04 10.86 49.14
CA LEU A 56 31.00 9.82 49.19
C LEU A 56 29.63 10.31 49.63
N LEU A 57 29.52 11.38 50.43
CA LEU A 57 28.24 11.89 50.93
C LEU A 57 27.80 13.21 50.30
N VAL A 58 28.71 14.18 50.11
CA VAL A 58 28.30 15.58 49.89
C VAL A 58 28.27 15.98 48.42
N THR A 59 29.37 15.86 47.66
CA THR A 59 29.43 16.36 46.26
C THR A 59 29.85 15.27 45.27
N PRO A 60 28.89 14.49 44.72
CA PRO A 60 29.25 13.37 43.87
C PRO A 60 29.67 13.73 42.43
N PHE A 61 29.46 14.97 41.96
CA PHE A 61 29.64 15.27 40.52
C PHE A 61 30.29 16.62 40.17
N TYR A 62 30.05 17.68 40.93
CA TYR A 62 30.71 18.99 40.75
C TYR A 62 30.68 19.72 42.10
N THR A 63 31.65 20.60 42.34
CA THR A 63 31.71 21.39 43.57
C THR A 63 31.03 22.72 43.35
N LYS A 64 29.93 23.00 44.07
CA LYS A 64 29.32 24.32 43.97
C LYS A 64 30.27 25.36 44.57
N PRO A 65 30.34 26.60 44.04
CA PRO A 65 31.19 27.64 44.62
C PRO A 65 30.94 27.90 46.11
N VAL A 66 29.70 27.73 46.58
CA VAL A 66 29.34 27.82 48.01
C VAL A 66 29.96 26.70 48.84
N ASP A 67 30.05 25.49 48.30
CA ASP A 67 30.69 24.35 48.95
C ASP A 67 32.21 24.54 49.00
N ALA A 68 32.82 24.99 47.89
CA ALA A 68 34.25 25.33 47.81
C ALA A 68 34.66 26.45 48.80
N LEU A 69 33.80 27.45 48.97
CA LEU A 69 33.95 28.49 49.99
C LEU A 69 33.91 27.89 51.40
N SER A 70 32.94 27.02 51.67
CA SER A 70 32.80 26.37 52.98
C SER A 70 34.01 25.49 53.30
N TYR A 71 34.45 24.66 52.35
CA TYR A 71 35.60 23.78 52.52
C TYR A 71 36.90 24.56 52.72
N SER A 72 37.13 25.63 51.95
CA SER A 72 38.35 26.45 52.11
C SER A 72 38.38 27.17 53.45
N LEU A 73 37.22 27.60 53.97
CA LEU A 73 37.11 28.18 55.32
C LEU A 73 37.39 27.13 56.42
N PHE A 74 36.80 25.94 56.35
CA PHE A 74 37.05 24.87 57.32
C PHE A 74 38.50 24.36 57.29
N ALA A 75 39.06 24.19 56.09
CA ALA A 75 40.47 23.85 55.91
C ALA A 75 41.39 24.95 56.45
N GLY A 76 41.08 26.21 56.16
CA GLY A 76 41.89 27.36 56.57
C GLY A 76 41.90 27.56 58.08
N THR A 77 40.74 27.41 58.73
CA THR A 77 40.64 27.44 60.19
C THR A 77 41.42 26.29 60.83
N GLY A 78 41.34 25.09 60.27
CA GLY A 78 42.14 23.94 60.70
C GLY A 78 43.65 24.17 60.61
N VAL A 79 44.14 24.72 59.49
CA VAL A 79 45.57 25.06 59.31
C VAL A 79 46.00 26.19 60.26
N TYR A 80 45.17 27.22 60.43
CA TYR A 80 45.48 28.38 61.27
C TYR A 80 45.52 28.04 62.77
N LEU A 81 44.67 27.12 63.23
CA LEU A 81 44.60 26.72 64.64
C LEU A 81 45.88 26.04 65.17
N VAL A 82 46.68 25.44 64.28
CA VAL A 82 47.91 24.73 64.66
C VAL A 82 49.16 25.60 64.48
N ASN A 83 48.97 26.91 64.36
CA ASN A 83 50.03 27.86 64.11
C ASN A 83 50.98 28.04 65.32
N ASP A 84 52.29 27.84 65.10
CA ASP A 84 53.38 28.17 66.03
C ASP A 84 54.53 28.88 65.29
N ILE A 85 54.22 30.01 64.64
CA ILE A 85 55.17 30.86 63.89
C ILE A 85 56.46 31.18 64.69
N SER A 86 56.41 31.24 66.02
CA SER A 86 57.56 31.55 66.87
C SER A 86 58.65 30.48 66.89
N HIS A 87 58.31 29.21 66.67
CA HIS A 87 59.24 28.08 66.82
C HIS A 87 59.48 27.30 65.52
N TRP A 88 58.92 27.76 64.40
CA TRP A 88 58.99 27.06 63.13
C TRP A 88 60.27 27.35 62.32
N TYR A 89 60.79 26.30 61.67
CA TYR A 89 61.89 26.44 60.72
C TYR A 89 61.42 27.15 59.44
N GLN A 90 62.37 27.63 58.64
CA GLN A 90 62.08 28.35 57.40
C GLN A 90 61.20 27.54 56.42
N LEU A 91 61.42 26.22 56.32
CA LEU A 91 60.59 25.34 55.49
C LEU A 91 59.14 25.25 55.99
N ASP A 92 58.97 25.22 57.31
CA ASP A 92 57.66 25.09 57.96
C ASP A 92 56.83 26.35 57.74
N LEU A 93 57.45 27.54 57.87
CA LEU A 93 56.85 28.82 57.52
C LEU A 93 56.46 28.90 56.03
N ILE A 94 57.32 28.43 55.12
CA ILE A 94 57.03 28.41 53.68
C ILE A 94 55.82 27.52 53.40
N THR A 95 55.77 26.30 53.95
CA THR A 95 54.65 25.38 53.74
C THR A 95 53.34 25.89 54.33
N PHE A 96 53.38 26.54 55.49
CA PHE A 96 52.22 27.18 56.09
C PHE A 96 51.65 28.30 55.21
N TRP A 97 52.50 29.23 54.76
CA TRP A 97 52.05 30.33 53.90
C TRP A 97 51.58 29.86 52.53
N LEU A 98 52.19 28.80 51.97
CA LEU A 98 51.76 28.21 50.71
C LEU A 98 50.37 27.57 50.83
N ALA A 99 50.15 26.76 51.87
CA ALA A 99 48.84 26.16 52.14
C ALA A 99 47.76 27.22 52.41
N LEU A 100 48.08 28.22 53.26
CA LEU A 100 47.14 29.29 53.59
C LEU A 100 46.80 30.16 52.37
N SER A 101 47.80 30.53 51.57
CA SER A 101 47.62 31.30 50.34
C SER A 101 46.73 30.57 49.33
N PHE A 102 46.94 29.26 49.16
CA PHE A 102 46.08 28.43 48.30
C PHE A 102 44.62 28.44 48.77
N LEU A 103 44.38 28.29 50.08
CA LEU A 103 43.03 28.28 50.64
C LEU A 103 42.33 29.64 50.52
N VAL A 104 43.06 30.73 50.78
CA VAL A 104 42.57 32.11 50.58
C VAL A 104 42.26 32.38 49.11
N PHE A 105 43.09 31.90 48.19
CA PHE A 105 42.87 32.02 46.75
C PHE A 105 41.56 31.34 46.30
N VAL A 106 41.33 30.10 46.75
CA VAL A 106 40.09 29.37 46.48
C VAL A 106 38.87 30.09 47.08
N LEU A 107 39.02 30.66 48.28
CA LEU A 107 37.97 31.43 48.95
C LEU A 107 37.61 32.70 48.14
N ILE A 108 38.61 33.47 47.69
CA ILE A 108 38.43 34.69 46.89
C ILE A 108 37.75 34.37 45.56
N ILE A 109 38.22 33.35 44.82
CA ILE A 109 37.62 32.96 43.55
C ILE A 109 36.15 32.52 43.74
N SER A 110 35.87 31.79 44.82
CA SER A 110 34.52 31.34 45.13
C SER A 110 33.60 32.53 45.48
N LEU A 111 34.09 33.51 46.25
CA LEU A 111 33.37 34.76 46.54
C LEU A 111 33.10 35.60 45.29
N ILE A 112 34.10 35.76 44.40
CA ILE A 112 33.95 36.47 43.13
C ILE A 112 32.88 35.78 42.29
N THR A 113 32.90 34.45 42.21
CA THR A 113 31.91 33.68 41.46
C THR A 113 30.50 33.91 41.99
N ILE A 114 30.31 33.88 43.32
CA ILE A 114 29.00 34.09 43.95
C ILE A 114 28.51 35.53 43.76
N SER A 115 29.37 36.52 43.97
CA SER A 115 29.02 37.96 43.88
C SER A 115 28.72 38.40 42.45
N THR A 116 29.34 37.77 41.45
CA THR A 116 29.19 38.13 40.04
C THR A 116 28.20 37.25 39.27
N ALA A 117 27.53 36.30 39.94
CA ALA A 117 26.66 35.30 39.31
C ALA A 117 25.50 35.93 38.49
N ASP A 118 24.92 37.02 38.99
CA ASP A 118 23.75 37.69 38.37
C ASP A 118 24.11 38.88 37.47
N SER A 119 25.40 39.10 37.19
CA SER A 119 25.84 40.25 36.39
C SER A 119 25.52 40.09 34.90
N GLN A 120 24.90 41.12 34.32
CA GLN A 120 24.54 41.18 32.88
C GLN A 120 25.69 41.69 31.99
N THR A 121 26.81 42.16 32.59
CA THR A 121 27.94 42.74 31.86
C THR A 121 28.82 41.67 31.21
N SER A 122 29.06 41.75 29.89
CA SER A 122 29.79 40.73 29.10
C SER A 122 31.19 40.39 29.64
N TRP A 123 31.98 41.38 30.06
CA TRP A 123 33.30 41.14 30.67
C TRP A 123 33.19 40.45 32.04
N VAL A 124 32.27 40.89 32.89
CA VAL A 124 32.04 40.32 34.22
C VAL A 124 31.57 38.87 34.12
N LYS A 125 30.74 38.54 33.12
CA LYS A 125 30.29 37.17 32.85
C LYS A 125 31.43 36.24 32.46
N LYS A 126 32.39 36.70 31.65
CA LYS A 126 33.60 35.92 31.31
C LYS A 126 34.48 35.66 32.54
N VAL A 127 34.67 36.69 33.38
CA VAL A 127 35.41 36.56 34.65
C VAL A 127 34.69 35.56 35.59
N SER A 128 33.37 35.67 35.73
CA SER A 128 32.55 34.77 36.54
C SER A 128 32.65 33.32 36.05
N GLN A 129 32.53 33.06 34.74
CA GLN A 129 32.67 31.73 34.16
C GLN A 129 34.08 31.15 34.37
N THR A 130 35.12 31.98 34.27
CA THR A 130 36.51 31.55 34.49
C THR A 130 36.73 31.20 35.97
N CYS A 131 36.25 32.05 36.88
CA CYS A 131 36.30 31.80 38.32
C CYS A 131 35.47 30.57 38.72
N MET A 132 34.35 30.32 38.04
CA MET A 132 33.51 29.13 38.27
C MET A 132 34.25 27.84 37.89
N ILE A 133 34.93 27.81 36.75
CA ILE A 133 35.74 26.64 36.34
C ILE A 133 36.90 26.41 37.32
N LEU A 134 37.59 27.49 37.72
CA LEU A 134 38.67 27.41 38.70
C LEU A 134 38.17 26.97 40.09
N SER A 135 37.01 27.45 40.53
CA SER A 135 36.37 27.07 41.80
C SER A 135 35.92 25.61 41.78
N ASP A 136 35.38 25.10 40.68
CA ASP A 136 34.99 23.68 40.57
C ASP A 136 36.21 22.76 40.63
N PHE A 137 37.30 23.13 39.94
CA PHE A 137 38.53 22.33 39.92
C PHE A 137 39.32 22.41 41.22
N LEU A 138 39.72 23.61 41.65
CA LEU A 138 40.57 23.83 42.84
C LEU A 138 39.79 23.73 44.14
N GLY A 139 38.49 24.04 44.11
CA GLY A 139 37.61 23.99 45.27
C GLY A 139 37.10 22.59 45.61
N ASN A 140 37.43 21.59 44.79
CA ASN A 140 37.09 20.20 45.07
C ASN A 140 37.66 19.75 46.42
N HIS A 141 36.84 19.10 47.24
CA HIS A 141 37.22 18.61 48.56
C HIS A 141 38.49 17.75 48.52
N LYS A 142 38.73 16.98 47.45
CA LYS A 142 39.98 16.22 47.27
C LYS A 142 41.18 17.13 47.21
N VAL A 143 41.10 18.23 46.47
CA VAL A 143 42.23 19.15 46.27
C VAL A 143 42.48 19.95 47.54
N ILE A 144 41.45 20.61 48.08
CA ILE A 144 41.54 21.42 49.30
C ILE A 144 42.13 20.63 50.46
N PHE A 145 41.53 19.48 50.78
CA PHE A 145 41.96 18.71 51.94
C PHE A 145 43.23 17.90 51.68
N SER A 146 43.63 17.65 50.42
CA SER A 146 44.97 17.12 50.12
C SER A 146 46.06 18.14 50.42
N VAL A 147 45.84 19.42 50.12
CA VAL A 147 46.80 20.48 50.49
C VAL A 147 46.98 20.54 52.01
N VAL A 148 45.88 20.45 52.77
CA VAL A 148 45.94 20.37 54.24
C VAL A 148 46.62 19.09 54.72
N PHE A 149 46.40 17.96 54.04
CA PHE A 149 47.06 16.69 54.34
C PHE A 149 48.58 16.77 54.18
N PHE A 150 49.07 17.29 53.06
CA PHE A 150 50.50 17.45 52.83
C PHE A 150 51.14 18.49 53.77
N PHE A 151 50.41 19.55 54.11
CA PHE A 151 50.83 20.49 55.15
C PHE A 151 51.03 19.77 56.50
N ALA A 152 50.05 19.00 56.96
CA ALA A 152 50.16 18.23 58.20
C ALA A 152 51.29 17.19 58.16
N LEU A 153 51.49 16.54 57.01
CA LEU A 153 52.52 15.54 56.79
C LEU A 153 53.94 16.11 56.91
N ILE A 154 54.21 17.25 56.26
CA ILE A 154 55.53 17.88 56.28
C ILE A 154 55.82 18.48 57.66
N LEU A 155 54.81 19.04 58.32
CA LEU A 155 55.01 19.80 59.56
C LEU A 155 55.09 18.89 60.80
N PHE A 156 54.25 17.86 60.90
CA PHE A 156 54.10 17.07 62.13
C PHE A 156 54.63 15.63 62.03
N HIS A 157 54.90 15.14 60.82
CA HIS A 157 55.28 13.73 60.57
C HIS A 157 56.62 13.57 59.85
N ARG A 158 57.34 14.66 59.56
CA ARG A 158 58.65 14.64 58.87
C ARG A 158 59.75 13.90 59.63
N GLU A 159 59.69 13.87 60.96
CA GLU A 159 60.73 13.25 61.79
C GLU A 159 60.68 11.71 61.77
N SER A 160 59.55 11.11 61.37
CA SER A 160 59.36 9.66 61.34
C SER A 160 59.11 9.16 59.92
N THR A 161 60.10 8.48 59.34
CA THR A 161 59.99 7.86 58.01
C THR A 161 58.82 6.86 57.94
N LYS A 162 58.52 6.16 59.05
CA LYS A 162 57.41 5.21 59.14
C LYS A 162 56.06 5.92 59.05
N GLU A 163 55.87 7.00 59.80
CA GLU A 163 54.63 7.81 59.77
C GLU A 163 54.44 8.42 58.37
N MET A 164 55.48 9.05 57.83
CA MET A 164 55.41 9.73 56.55
C MET A 164 55.04 8.77 55.39
N LEU A 165 55.66 7.59 55.33
CA LEU A 165 55.40 6.62 54.27
C LEU A 165 53.98 6.04 54.35
N LEU A 166 53.53 5.64 55.54
CA LEU A 166 52.20 5.07 55.74
C LEU A 166 51.09 6.09 55.43
N LEU A 167 51.28 7.35 55.82
CA LEU A 167 50.34 8.42 55.52
C LEU A 167 50.28 8.72 54.02
N ILE A 168 51.42 8.85 53.33
CA ILE A 168 51.45 9.04 51.87
C ILE A 168 50.75 7.88 51.15
N LEU A 169 51.01 6.63 51.57
CA LEU A 169 50.38 5.45 50.97
C LEU A 169 48.87 5.43 51.20
N SER A 170 48.41 5.86 52.38
CA SER A 170 46.98 5.99 52.67
C SER A 170 46.30 7.07 51.82
N TRP A 171 46.96 8.21 51.61
CA TRP A 171 46.47 9.28 50.75
C TRP A 171 46.37 8.81 49.29
N ALA A 172 47.39 8.12 48.78
CA ALA A 172 47.38 7.55 47.44
C ALA A 172 46.26 6.52 47.26
N LEU A 173 46.03 5.66 48.26
CA LEU A 173 44.94 4.68 48.24
C LEU A 173 43.55 5.34 48.16
N ILE A 174 43.33 6.41 48.94
CA ILE A 174 42.02 7.06 49.03
C ILE A 174 41.75 8.01 47.85
N VAL A 175 42.75 8.80 47.45
CA VAL A 175 42.58 9.88 46.46
C VAL A 175 42.95 9.45 45.04
N VAL A 176 44.00 8.65 44.86
CA VAL A 176 44.52 8.29 43.53
C VAL A 176 43.91 6.98 43.02
N ILE A 177 43.87 5.95 43.87
CA ILE A 177 43.39 4.61 43.46
C ILE A 177 41.86 4.55 43.41
N GLU A 178 41.17 5.25 44.31
CA GLU A 178 39.70 5.27 44.40
C GLU A 178 39.06 3.87 44.29
N PRO A 179 39.45 2.90 45.17
CA PRO A 179 39.07 1.49 45.02
C PRO A 179 37.55 1.24 45.00
N ASP A 180 36.75 2.16 45.54
CA ASP A 180 35.29 2.13 45.44
C ASP A 180 34.77 2.13 43.99
N LYS A 181 35.47 2.76 43.04
CA LYS A 181 35.13 2.69 41.59
C LYS A 181 35.42 1.32 41.01
N HIS A 182 36.61 0.78 41.28
CA HIS A 182 37.05 -0.48 40.68
C HIS A 182 36.32 -1.70 41.25
N ILE A 183 36.11 -1.74 42.57
CA ILE A 183 35.39 -2.83 43.24
C ILE A 183 33.93 -2.86 42.81
N TRP A 184 33.29 -1.69 42.64
CA TRP A 184 31.91 -1.62 42.16
C TRP A 184 31.75 -2.18 40.74
N HIS A 185 32.64 -1.79 39.81
CA HIS A 185 32.64 -2.34 38.46
C HIS A 185 32.90 -3.85 38.43
N LEU A 186 33.76 -4.35 39.31
CA LEU A 186 34.02 -5.78 39.46
C LEU A 186 32.76 -6.53 39.95
N ILE A 187 32.08 -6.00 40.97
CA ILE A 187 30.81 -6.55 41.48
C ILE A 187 29.73 -6.56 40.40
N LEU A 188 29.63 -5.48 39.59
CA LEU A 188 28.70 -5.42 38.46
C LEU A 188 29.03 -6.47 37.39
N LYS A 189 30.31 -6.66 37.05
CA LYS A 189 30.75 -7.72 36.12
C LYS A 189 30.44 -9.12 36.65
N ILE A 190 30.70 -9.39 37.92
CA ILE A 190 30.44 -10.69 38.55
C ILE A 190 28.93 -10.97 38.62
N LYS A 191 28.11 -9.97 38.96
CA LYS A 191 26.65 -10.09 38.87
C LYS A 191 26.20 -10.37 37.45
N GLY A 192 26.79 -9.72 36.44
CA GLY A 192 26.49 -9.97 35.03
C GLY A 192 26.75 -11.43 34.61
N ILE A 193 27.82 -12.05 35.11
CA ILE A 193 28.17 -13.44 34.81
C ILE A 193 27.16 -14.44 35.41
N TRP A 194 26.56 -14.12 36.57
CA TRP A 194 25.64 -15.02 37.27
C TRP A 194 24.15 -14.79 36.95
N LEU A 195 23.76 -13.72 36.24
CA LEU A 195 22.35 -13.32 36.10
C LEU A 195 21.80 -13.12 34.68
N SER A 196 22.52 -13.34 33.57
CA SER A 196 21.93 -13.09 32.25
C SER A 196 22.12 -14.21 31.22
N LYS A 197 21.05 -14.98 31.03
CA LYS A 197 20.71 -15.61 29.74
C LYS A 197 19.45 -15.03 29.09
N LEU A 198 19.01 -13.81 29.47
CA LEU A 198 17.73 -13.23 28.98
C LEU A 198 17.75 -11.74 28.58
N TYR A 199 18.90 -11.08 28.43
CA TYR A 199 18.95 -9.62 28.27
C TYR A 199 19.48 -9.06 26.93
N SER A 200 19.58 -9.85 25.85
CA SER A 200 20.20 -9.34 24.60
C SER A 200 19.26 -9.07 23.42
N ASN A 201 17.94 -9.29 23.52
CA ASN A 201 17.05 -9.25 22.34
C ASN A 201 15.93 -8.20 22.41
N GLU A 202 16.03 -7.20 23.30
CA GLU A 202 15.12 -6.04 23.30
C GLU A 202 15.38 -5.19 22.05
N LEU A 203 14.36 -5.00 21.21
CA LEU A 203 14.43 -4.27 19.94
C LEU A 203 14.14 -2.76 20.14
N GLY A 204 13.33 -2.42 21.13
CA GLY A 204 12.90 -1.04 21.37
C GLY A 204 11.80 -0.92 22.42
N THR A 205 11.30 0.30 22.58
CA THR A 205 10.19 0.64 23.46
C THR A 205 9.01 1.19 22.68
N ILE A 206 7.79 0.85 23.12
CA ILE A 206 6.56 1.42 22.57
C ILE A 206 6.42 2.86 23.05
N GLU A 207 6.31 3.80 22.11
CA GLU A 207 6.13 5.23 22.40
C GLU A 207 4.66 5.66 22.32
N ALA A 208 3.93 5.15 21.33
CA ALA A 208 2.58 5.60 21.04
C ALA A 208 1.79 4.54 20.26
N TYR A 209 0.47 4.73 20.22
CA TYR A 209 -0.47 3.93 19.45
C TYR A 209 -1.22 4.82 18.47
N GLN A 210 -1.33 4.35 17.23
CA GLN A 210 -2.21 4.90 16.20
C GLN A 210 -3.37 3.93 16.03
N SER A 211 -4.48 4.22 16.71
CA SER A 211 -5.66 3.34 16.69
C SER A 211 -6.40 3.46 15.35
N PRO A 212 -6.76 2.35 14.70
CA PRO A 212 -6.64 0.96 15.16
C PRO A 212 -5.31 0.28 14.78
N LYS A 213 -4.85 -0.67 15.59
CA LYS A 213 -3.80 -1.67 15.24
C LYS A 213 -2.39 -1.19 14.85
N ILE A 214 -2.06 0.10 14.87
CA ILE A 214 -0.69 0.55 14.58
C ILE A 214 0.03 0.93 15.86
N ILE A 215 1.24 0.41 16.04
CA ILE A 215 2.11 0.64 17.19
C ILE A 215 3.35 1.40 16.71
N LEU A 216 3.71 2.46 17.42
CA LEU A 216 4.92 3.25 17.16
C LEU A 216 6.01 2.88 18.15
N ILE A 217 7.13 2.37 17.63
CA ILE A 217 8.23 1.81 18.41
C ILE A 217 9.48 2.68 18.22
N ARG A 218 10.04 3.16 19.34
CA ARG A 218 11.38 3.76 19.34
C ARG A 218 12.41 2.65 19.49
N LYS A 219 13.23 2.48 18.45
CA LYS A 219 14.30 1.48 18.44
C LYS A 219 15.45 1.87 19.39
N HIS A 220 16.15 0.87 19.92
CA HIS A 220 17.44 1.09 20.57
C HIS A 220 18.55 1.36 19.52
N GLU A 221 19.57 2.14 19.90
CA GLU A 221 20.70 2.48 19.03
C GLU A 221 21.39 1.20 18.52
N ASN A 222 21.70 1.14 17.21
CA ASN A 222 22.35 0.03 16.49
C ASN A 222 21.51 -1.20 16.11
N ILE A 223 20.19 -1.20 16.30
CA ILE A 223 19.31 -2.29 15.81
C ILE A 223 18.58 -1.83 14.54
N ASN A 224 18.66 -2.60 13.46
CA ASN A 224 17.85 -2.40 12.27
C ASN A 224 16.80 -3.52 12.18
N ILE A 225 15.53 -3.13 12.14
CA ILE A 225 14.40 -4.04 12.02
C ILE A 225 13.94 -3.99 10.56
N ALA A 226 13.91 -5.14 9.89
CA ALA A 226 13.51 -5.23 8.49
C ALA A 226 11.99 -5.24 8.34
N PHE A 227 11.50 -4.83 7.16
CA PHE A 227 10.09 -5.00 6.78
C PHE A 227 9.65 -6.46 6.93
N GLY A 228 8.43 -6.69 7.42
CA GLY A 228 7.87 -8.03 7.59
C GLY A 228 8.44 -8.81 8.79
N GLN A 229 9.42 -8.25 9.51
CA GLN A 229 9.98 -8.87 10.70
C GLN A 229 8.95 -8.92 11.82
N ILE A 230 8.73 -10.12 12.35
CA ILE A 230 7.80 -10.36 13.46
C ILE A 230 8.49 -10.01 14.77
N MET A 231 7.75 -9.38 15.66
CA MET A 231 8.18 -8.97 16.98
C MET A 231 7.12 -9.34 18.01
N ALA A 232 7.56 -9.58 19.24
CA ALA A 232 6.65 -9.73 20.37
C ALA A 232 6.74 -8.50 21.25
N TYR A 233 5.61 -8.02 21.75
CA TYR A 233 5.57 -6.85 22.60
C TYR A 233 4.64 -7.05 23.80
N LYS A 234 4.87 -6.24 24.84
CA LYS A 234 4.04 -6.19 26.05
C LYS A 234 3.85 -4.74 26.44
N ASP A 235 2.62 -4.37 26.76
CA ASP A 235 2.25 -3.02 27.19
C ASP A 235 1.40 -3.06 28.47
N SER A 236 0.75 -1.94 28.81
CA SER A 236 -0.10 -1.84 30.00
C SER A 236 -1.47 -2.53 29.84
N LEU A 237 -1.93 -2.77 28.61
CA LEU A 237 -3.26 -3.29 28.31
C LEU A 237 -3.25 -4.77 27.91
N THR A 238 -2.12 -5.24 27.37
CA THR A 238 -1.89 -6.56 26.82
C THR A 238 -0.70 -7.20 27.53
N SER A 239 -0.93 -8.41 28.03
CA SER A 239 0.10 -9.20 28.72
C SER A 239 1.18 -9.71 27.75
N GLY A 240 0.89 -9.76 26.46
CA GLY A 240 1.83 -10.08 25.39
C GLY A 240 1.09 -10.28 24.07
N ASN A 241 1.58 -9.68 22.99
CA ASN A 241 1.04 -9.86 21.64
C ASN A 241 2.14 -9.80 20.57
N LEU A 242 1.79 -10.07 19.31
CA LEU A 242 2.69 -10.00 18.16
C LEU A 242 2.44 -8.76 17.31
N ALA A 243 3.51 -8.24 16.73
CA ALA A 243 3.43 -7.19 15.74
C ALA A 243 4.38 -7.46 14.56
N VAL A 244 4.03 -6.95 13.38
CA VAL A 244 4.84 -7.04 12.16
C VAL A 244 5.40 -5.66 11.84
N ALA A 245 6.71 -5.58 11.62
CA ALA A 245 7.36 -4.34 11.20
C ALA A 245 6.89 -3.91 9.80
N LEU A 246 6.43 -2.66 9.68
CA LEU A 246 6.01 -2.03 8.43
C LEU A 246 7.13 -1.12 7.93
N ASN A 247 7.06 0.18 8.21
CA ASN A 247 8.01 1.17 7.74
C ASN A 247 8.45 2.12 8.87
N TYR A 248 9.49 2.91 8.60
CA TYR A 248 9.95 3.94 9.53
C TYR A 248 9.36 5.30 9.16
N VAL A 249 8.96 6.06 10.17
CA VAL A 249 8.42 7.42 10.03
C VAL A 249 9.16 8.37 10.98
N GLY A 250 9.40 9.60 10.55
CA GLY A 250 10.15 10.61 11.31
C GLY A 250 11.57 10.82 10.80
N ARG A 251 12.37 11.61 11.52
CA ARG A 251 13.75 11.98 11.13
C ARG A 251 14.68 11.97 12.35
N ASP A 252 15.95 11.60 12.12
CA ASP A 252 17.04 11.63 13.10
C ASP A 252 16.69 10.93 14.43
N ASN A 253 16.61 11.67 15.54
CA ASN A 253 16.36 11.14 16.90
C ASN A 253 14.87 10.80 17.16
N GLU A 254 13.98 11.11 16.21
CA GLU A 254 12.54 10.84 16.28
C GLU A 254 12.09 9.82 15.23
N LEU A 255 13.01 8.99 14.72
CA LEU A 255 12.66 7.89 13.83
C LEU A 255 11.91 6.79 14.61
N LEU A 256 10.63 6.62 14.30
CA LEU A 256 9.75 5.61 14.89
C LEU A 256 9.49 4.51 13.86
N LEU A 257 9.54 3.26 14.31
CA LEU A 257 9.07 2.12 13.51
C LEU A 257 7.55 1.99 13.68
N ARG A 258 6.81 2.02 12.57
CA ARG A 258 5.42 1.57 12.53
C ARG A 258 5.40 0.06 12.49
N ALA A 259 4.64 -0.55 13.40
CA ALA A 259 4.40 -1.97 13.42
C ALA A 259 2.89 -2.24 13.49
N LEU A 260 2.43 -3.26 12.75
CA LEU A 260 1.05 -3.69 12.74
C LEU A 260 0.80 -4.70 13.85
N ASP A 261 -0.13 -4.40 14.73
CA ASP A 261 -0.67 -5.29 15.77
C ASP A 261 -1.48 -6.42 15.14
N LEU A 262 -1.10 -7.66 15.43
CA LEU A 262 -1.76 -8.86 14.92
C LEU A 262 -2.84 -9.35 15.88
N THR A 263 -3.99 -9.74 15.31
CA THR A 263 -5.05 -10.40 16.07
C THR A 263 -4.74 -11.90 16.18
N ILE A 264 -4.24 -12.35 17.32
CA ILE A 264 -3.98 -13.78 17.61
C ILE A 264 -4.94 -14.33 18.68
N SER A 265 -5.12 -15.65 18.70
CA SER A 265 -5.93 -16.34 19.72
C SER A 265 -5.29 -16.26 21.11
N ASP A 266 -6.10 -16.42 22.15
CA ASP A 266 -5.63 -16.31 23.54
C ASP A 266 -4.64 -17.42 23.95
N GLU A 267 -4.66 -18.56 23.25
CA GLU A 267 -3.67 -19.64 23.44
C GLU A 267 -2.25 -19.14 23.17
N TYR A 268 -2.05 -18.44 22.06
CA TYR A 268 -0.75 -17.90 21.66
C TYR A 268 -0.30 -16.72 22.53
N LYS A 269 -1.24 -15.88 22.98
CA LYS A 269 -0.95 -14.78 23.92
C LYS A 269 -0.36 -15.30 25.23
N ASN A 270 -0.82 -16.44 25.73
CA ASN A 270 -0.29 -17.04 26.96
C ASN A 270 1.15 -17.52 26.81
N VAL A 271 1.50 -18.10 25.65
CA VAL A 271 2.89 -18.49 25.34
C VAL A 271 3.79 -17.27 25.33
N ILE A 272 3.37 -16.19 24.66
CA ILE A 272 4.14 -14.94 24.57
C ILE A 272 4.26 -14.26 25.94
N TYR A 273 3.19 -14.26 26.74
CA TYR A 273 3.21 -13.73 28.10
C TYR A 273 4.27 -14.41 28.97
N SER A 274 4.41 -15.73 28.88
CA SER A 274 5.42 -16.48 29.64
C SER A 274 6.85 -16.05 29.29
N ALA A 275 7.10 -15.74 28.02
CA ALA A 275 8.39 -15.24 27.53
C ALA A 275 8.66 -13.78 27.97
N LEU A 276 7.62 -12.94 28.03
CA LEU A 276 7.70 -11.51 28.36
C LEU A 276 7.46 -11.20 29.85
N GLN A 277 7.32 -12.22 30.71
CA GLN A 277 6.98 -12.04 32.12
C GLN A 277 8.01 -11.18 32.88
N LYS A 278 9.30 -11.35 32.56
CA LYS A 278 10.43 -10.63 33.20
C LYS A 278 10.77 -9.30 32.53
N SER A 279 10.19 -9.01 31.37
CA SER A 279 10.43 -7.76 30.62
C SER A 279 9.62 -6.60 31.21
N LYS A 280 10.15 -5.38 31.04
CA LYS A 280 9.46 -4.16 31.45
C LYS A 280 8.18 -3.95 30.62
N VAL A 281 7.29 -3.11 31.13
CA VAL A 281 6.11 -2.65 30.38
C VAL A 281 6.59 -1.78 29.21
N ASN A 282 5.92 -1.88 28.06
CA ASN A 282 6.24 -1.21 26.79
C ASN A 282 7.54 -1.70 26.13
N THR A 283 7.94 -2.94 26.37
CA THR A 283 9.13 -3.54 25.75
C THR A 283 8.75 -4.34 24.50
N VAL A 284 9.55 -4.20 23.44
CA VAL A 284 9.47 -5.00 22.22
C VAL A 284 10.70 -5.91 22.13
N ILE A 285 10.51 -7.18 21.82
CA ILE A 285 11.58 -8.18 21.65
C ILE A 285 11.49 -8.87 20.30
N ASN A 286 12.61 -9.45 19.87
CA ASN A 286 12.65 -10.25 18.65
C ASN A 286 11.87 -11.58 18.83
N TYR A 287 11.03 -11.91 17.84
CA TYR A 287 10.21 -13.11 17.79
C TYR A 287 10.99 -14.42 17.68
N ASN A 288 12.25 -14.42 17.22
CA ASN A 288 13.09 -15.62 17.02
C ASN A 288 13.32 -16.48 18.29
N ILE A 289 12.81 -16.05 19.44
CA ILE A 289 12.90 -16.71 20.75
C ILE A 289 11.65 -17.59 21.03
N LEU A 290 10.59 -17.46 20.23
CA LEU A 290 9.29 -18.06 20.50
C LEU A 290 9.11 -19.43 19.80
N ASP A 291 8.35 -20.30 20.47
CA ASP A 291 8.17 -21.73 20.26
C ASP A 291 7.81 -22.15 18.82
N GLU A 292 8.21 -23.35 18.37
CA GLU A 292 7.96 -23.84 16.99
C GLU A 292 6.47 -23.84 16.61
N LYS A 293 5.58 -24.00 17.60
CA LYS A 293 4.12 -23.97 17.45
C LYS A 293 3.58 -22.68 16.85
N LEU A 294 4.26 -21.55 17.02
CA LEU A 294 3.78 -20.26 16.52
C LEU A 294 4.03 -20.10 15.01
N LYS A 295 4.91 -20.90 14.38
CA LYS A 295 5.20 -20.83 12.92
C LYS A 295 4.02 -21.27 12.03
N GLU A 296 2.98 -21.88 12.60
CA GLU A 296 1.79 -22.32 11.87
C GLU A 296 0.76 -21.19 11.64
N LEU A 297 0.94 -20.03 12.26
CA LEU A 297 0.07 -18.86 12.06
C LEU A 297 0.18 -18.35 10.61
N LYS A 298 -0.95 -18.32 9.89
CA LYS A 298 -1.03 -17.84 8.49
C LYS A 298 -0.51 -16.41 8.36
N GLU A 299 -0.80 -15.56 9.34
CA GLU A 299 -0.36 -14.17 9.40
C GLU A 299 1.17 -14.04 9.46
N LEU A 300 1.86 -15.06 10.01
CA LEU A 300 3.33 -15.08 10.11
C LEU A 300 3.99 -15.66 8.87
N GLN A 301 3.32 -16.57 8.15
CA GLN A 301 3.81 -17.11 6.88
C GLN A 301 3.77 -16.06 5.77
N ASN A 302 2.75 -15.20 5.78
CA ASN A 302 2.52 -14.20 4.74
C ASN A 302 3.04 -12.80 5.11
N SER A 303 3.77 -12.62 6.21
CA SER A 303 4.21 -11.29 6.67
C SER A 303 5.11 -10.57 5.66
N GLY A 304 5.92 -11.32 4.89
CA GLY A 304 6.75 -10.79 3.80
C GLY A 304 5.98 -10.48 2.51
N ALA A 305 4.75 -10.98 2.37
CA ALA A 305 3.88 -10.78 1.21
C ALA A 305 2.92 -9.58 1.38
N ILE A 306 2.93 -8.94 2.56
CA ILE A 306 2.20 -7.69 2.79
C ILE A 306 2.74 -6.63 1.83
N ILE A 307 1.85 -5.96 1.11
CA ILE A 307 2.17 -4.82 0.24
C ILE A 307 1.69 -3.50 0.82
N GLY A 308 0.71 -3.55 1.72
CA GLY A 308 0.06 -2.37 2.25
C GLY A 308 -0.93 -2.68 3.35
N ILE A 309 -1.62 -1.63 3.81
CA ILE A 309 -2.67 -1.72 4.82
C ILE A 309 -3.90 -0.93 4.39
N VAL A 310 -5.10 -1.45 4.71
CA VAL A 310 -6.36 -0.78 4.41
C VAL A 310 -6.39 0.61 5.01
N ASP A 311 -6.67 1.60 4.17
CA ASP A 311 -6.66 3.01 4.50
C ASP A 311 -8.09 3.57 4.59
N GLU A 312 -8.21 4.81 5.05
CA GLU A 312 -9.46 5.56 5.08
C GLU A 312 -10.11 5.68 3.69
N ASN A 313 -11.41 5.97 3.67
CA ASN A 313 -12.24 6.06 2.46
C ASN A 313 -12.44 4.75 1.68
N THR A 314 -12.00 3.61 2.24
CA THR A 314 -12.47 2.28 1.85
C THR A 314 -13.98 2.15 2.09
N ASN A 315 -14.70 1.58 1.12
CA ASN A 315 -16.15 1.35 1.19
C ASN A 315 -16.48 -0.08 0.74
N VAL A 316 -17.77 -0.37 0.52
CA VAL A 316 -18.23 -1.72 0.16
C VAL A 316 -17.79 -2.13 -1.26
N GLU A 317 -17.62 -1.19 -2.18
CA GLU A 317 -17.26 -1.44 -3.58
C GLU A 317 -15.77 -1.27 -3.84
N ARG A 318 -15.10 -0.46 -3.04
CA ARG A 318 -13.74 0.01 -3.26
C ARG A 318 -12.87 -0.16 -2.01
N LEU A 319 -11.68 -0.68 -2.21
CA LEU A 319 -10.57 -0.65 -1.27
C LEU A 319 -9.64 0.54 -1.59
N GLU A 320 -9.30 1.31 -0.56
CA GLU A 320 -8.18 2.25 -0.54
C GLU A 320 -7.13 1.66 0.41
N PHE A 321 -5.86 1.62 0.01
CA PHE A 321 -4.81 1.10 0.88
C PHE A 321 -3.50 1.89 0.75
N GLU A 322 -2.85 2.15 1.88
CA GLU A 322 -1.50 2.70 1.93
C GLU A 322 -0.53 1.62 1.42
N VAL A 323 0.25 1.97 0.40
CA VAL A 323 1.29 1.12 -0.14
C VAL A 323 2.53 1.26 0.73
N ILE A 324 2.93 0.16 1.36
CA ILE A 324 4.13 0.09 2.21
C ILE A 324 5.30 -0.51 1.42
N LYS A 325 5.00 -1.41 0.49
CA LYS A 325 5.97 -2.08 -0.36
C LYS A 325 5.52 -2.01 -1.83
N GLU A 326 6.33 -1.37 -2.67
CA GLU A 326 5.99 -1.04 -4.08
C GLU A 326 6.37 -2.13 -5.09
N GLU A 327 6.82 -3.31 -4.64
CA GLU A 327 7.28 -4.37 -5.53
C GLU A 327 6.11 -5.00 -6.32
N HIS A 328 6.23 -5.00 -7.65
CA HIS A 328 5.31 -5.69 -8.58
C HIS A 328 3.84 -5.22 -8.52
N LEU A 329 3.59 -4.00 -8.05
CA LEU A 329 2.27 -3.36 -8.15
C LEU A 329 2.07 -2.75 -9.53
N SER A 330 0.93 -3.06 -10.13
CA SER A 330 0.50 -2.52 -11.42
C SER A 330 -1.03 -2.52 -11.49
N GLU A 331 -1.58 -1.72 -12.40
CA GLU A 331 -3.01 -1.72 -12.70
C GLU A 331 -3.46 -3.11 -13.16
N GLY A 332 -4.68 -3.52 -12.78
CA GLY A 332 -5.26 -4.81 -13.14
C GLY A 332 -4.85 -5.97 -12.23
N ARG A 333 -3.73 -5.86 -11.48
CA ARG A 333 -3.29 -6.88 -10.51
C ARG A 333 -4.33 -7.07 -9.41
N LEU A 334 -4.38 -8.30 -8.91
CA LEU A 334 -5.25 -8.67 -7.81
C LEU A 334 -4.52 -8.60 -6.46
N VAL A 335 -5.21 -8.01 -5.49
CA VAL A 335 -4.81 -7.97 -4.08
C VAL A 335 -5.87 -8.65 -3.23
N GLU A 336 -5.44 -9.25 -2.13
CA GLU A 336 -6.29 -10.00 -1.21
C GLU A 336 -6.32 -9.29 0.14
N VAL A 337 -7.52 -9.16 0.71
CA VAL A 337 -7.75 -8.65 2.06
C VAL A 337 -8.68 -9.62 2.79
N ASP A 338 -8.31 -9.97 4.02
CA ASP A 338 -9.18 -10.78 4.86
C ASP A 338 -10.32 -9.93 5.46
N ILE A 339 -11.55 -10.37 5.24
CA ILE A 339 -12.74 -9.77 5.85
C ILE A 339 -13.38 -10.81 6.76
N ARG A 340 -13.04 -10.75 8.06
CA ARG A 340 -13.61 -11.62 9.10
C ARG A 340 -13.40 -13.12 8.80
N GLY A 341 -12.19 -13.49 8.37
CA GLY A 341 -11.79 -14.85 8.03
C GLY A 341 -12.15 -15.28 6.60
N VAL A 342 -12.67 -14.37 5.78
CA VAL A 342 -12.98 -14.62 4.37
C VAL A 342 -11.99 -13.85 3.50
N PRO A 343 -11.16 -14.52 2.68
CA PRO A 343 -10.27 -13.84 1.74
C PRO A 343 -11.10 -13.21 0.62
N VAL A 344 -10.95 -11.90 0.45
CA VAL A 344 -11.65 -11.11 -0.57
C VAL A 344 -10.63 -10.48 -1.52
N MET A 345 -10.84 -10.73 -2.80
CA MET A 345 -10.01 -10.22 -3.88
C MET A 345 -10.52 -8.87 -4.37
N TYR A 346 -9.57 -7.98 -4.62
CA TYR A 346 -9.75 -6.65 -5.17
C TYR A 346 -8.82 -6.49 -6.37
N GLN A 347 -9.27 -5.77 -7.39
CA GLN A 347 -8.47 -5.44 -8.56
C GLN A 347 -7.97 -4.01 -8.48
N ILE A 348 -6.66 -3.80 -8.56
CA ILE A 348 -6.07 -2.46 -8.56
C ILE A 348 -6.54 -1.71 -9.81
N ILE A 349 -7.10 -0.52 -9.60
CA ILE A 349 -7.61 0.37 -10.65
C ILE A 349 -6.86 1.71 -10.70
N ASP A 350 -6.24 2.14 -9.60
CA ASP A 350 -5.52 3.42 -9.57
C ASP A 350 -4.41 3.47 -8.51
N GLY A 351 -3.52 4.45 -8.65
CA GLY A 351 -2.47 4.75 -7.67
C GLY A 351 -2.23 6.27 -7.59
N LEU A 352 -2.11 6.78 -6.37
CA LEU A 352 -1.93 8.21 -6.08
C LEU A 352 -0.79 8.38 -5.07
N THR A 353 -0.07 9.48 -5.15
CA THR A 353 0.84 9.92 -4.08
C THR A 353 0.14 10.95 -3.21
N ILE A 354 0.20 10.75 -1.90
CA ILE A 354 -0.47 11.57 -0.89
C ILE A 354 0.58 12.14 0.06
N GLU A 355 0.27 13.29 0.64
CA GLU A 355 1.13 13.97 1.60
C GLU A 355 0.30 14.44 2.80
N ASP A 356 0.56 13.87 3.97
CA ASP A 356 -0.13 14.21 5.22
C ASP A 356 0.74 15.09 6.13
N ILE A 357 0.12 16.02 6.85
CA ILE A 357 0.81 16.90 7.81
C ILE A 357 0.88 16.20 9.16
N VAL A 358 2.10 15.91 9.63
CA VAL A 358 2.32 15.18 10.88
C VAL A 358 2.37 16.13 12.07
N ALA A 359 3.33 17.07 12.08
CA ALA A 359 3.50 18.06 13.16
C ALA A 359 4.45 19.19 12.73
N MET A 360 4.24 20.42 13.22
CA MET A 360 5.15 21.57 13.02
C MET A 360 5.56 21.83 11.55
N LYS A 361 4.65 21.61 10.59
CA LYS A 361 4.87 21.67 9.12
C LYS A 361 5.69 20.51 8.53
N ASN A 362 6.07 19.49 9.30
CA ASN A 362 6.59 18.25 8.75
C ASN A 362 5.47 17.50 8.04
N LYS A 363 5.83 16.92 6.89
CA LYS A 363 4.92 16.20 6.04
C LYS A 363 5.41 14.77 5.81
N TYR A 364 4.47 13.84 5.69
CA TYR A 364 4.71 12.43 5.42
C TYR A 364 4.07 12.08 4.07
N GLY A 365 4.92 11.81 3.08
CA GLY A 365 4.49 11.39 1.76
C GLY A 365 4.44 9.87 1.65
N TYR A 366 3.37 9.33 1.07
CA TYR A 366 3.21 7.90 0.81
C TYR A 366 2.40 7.65 -0.46
N ALA A 367 2.51 6.45 -1.02
CA ALA A 367 1.67 6.01 -2.12
C ALA A 367 0.39 5.36 -1.56
N ARG A 368 -0.75 5.66 -2.17
CA ARG A 368 -2.05 5.03 -1.90
C ARG A 368 -2.54 4.38 -3.18
N ALA A 369 -2.98 3.14 -3.09
CA ALA A 369 -3.56 2.41 -4.21
C ALA A 369 -5.07 2.24 -3.99
N LYS A 370 -5.78 2.28 -5.12
CA LYS A 370 -7.22 2.15 -5.22
C LYS A 370 -7.55 0.84 -5.92
N ALA A 371 -8.43 0.05 -5.34
CA ALA A 371 -8.82 -1.24 -5.90
C ALA A 371 -10.34 -1.47 -5.85
N SER A 372 -10.91 -1.99 -6.94
CA SER A 372 -12.31 -2.38 -7.06
C SER A 372 -12.55 -3.76 -6.48
N LYS A 373 -13.63 -3.97 -5.71
CA LYS A 373 -13.95 -5.26 -5.11
C LYS A 373 -14.45 -6.23 -6.17
N ILE A 374 -13.79 -7.40 -6.24
CA ILE A 374 -14.23 -8.50 -7.10
C ILE A 374 -15.06 -9.50 -6.29
N GLY A 375 -14.54 -9.98 -5.16
CA GLY A 375 -15.22 -10.95 -4.31
C GLY A 375 -14.31 -12.08 -3.86
N THR A 376 -14.91 -13.17 -3.38
CA THR A 376 -14.18 -14.39 -3.00
C THR A 376 -14.23 -15.41 -4.13
N TRP A 377 -13.13 -16.08 -4.42
CA TRP A 377 -13.05 -17.08 -5.49
C TRP A 377 -13.72 -18.40 -5.05
N ASP A 378 -14.64 -18.91 -5.87
CA ASP A 378 -15.22 -20.24 -5.71
C ASP A 378 -14.62 -21.20 -6.76
N GLU A 379 -13.75 -22.10 -6.30
CA GLU A 379 -13.09 -23.10 -7.16
C GLU A 379 -14.07 -24.06 -7.84
N LYS A 380 -15.23 -24.36 -7.23
CA LYS A 380 -16.19 -25.32 -7.80
C LYS A 380 -16.92 -24.74 -8.99
N ASP A 381 -17.32 -23.49 -8.87
CA ASP A 381 -18.10 -22.77 -9.87
C ASP A 381 -17.22 -21.93 -10.80
N LYS A 382 -15.90 -21.89 -10.56
CA LYS A 382 -14.90 -21.05 -11.26
C LYS A 382 -15.35 -19.59 -11.39
N LYS A 383 -15.89 -19.02 -10.32
CA LYS A 383 -16.44 -17.65 -10.32
C LYS A 383 -16.21 -16.91 -9.02
N PHE A 384 -16.30 -15.59 -9.07
CA PHE A 384 -16.27 -14.75 -7.88
C PHE A 384 -17.65 -14.57 -7.27
N LYS A 385 -17.75 -14.77 -5.95
CA LYS A 385 -18.94 -14.47 -5.15
C LYS A 385 -18.76 -13.13 -4.44
N LEU A 386 -19.76 -12.26 -4.55
CA LEU A 386 -19.71 -10.94 -3.93
C LEU A 386 -19.71 -11.02 -2.39
N VAL A 387 -18.82 -10.27 -1.76
CA VAL A 387 -18.78 -10.09 -0.31
C VAL A 387 -19.26 -8.68 0.04
N LYS A 388 -20.40 -8.59 0.71
CA LYS A 388 -21.13 -7.32 0.98
C LYS A 388 -20.57 -6.48 2.14
N TRP A 389 -19.51 -6.93 2.80
CA TRP A 389 -18.94 -6.23 3.96
C TRP A 389 -17.62 -5.53 3.62
N LEU A 390 -17.24 -4.50 4.38
CA LEU A 390 -15.95 -3.81 4.22
C LEU A 390 -14.88 -4.40 5.17
N PRO A 391 -13.59 -4.35 4.80
CA PRO A 391 -12.51 -4.69 5.71
C PRO A 391 -12.36 -3.63 6.81
N ASP A 392 -11.77 -4.02 7.93
CA ASP A 392 -11.42 -3.08 8.99
C ASP A 392 -10.20 -2.24 8.58
N MET A 393 -10.10 -1.01 9.09
CA MET A 393 -8.93 -0.14 8.87
C MET A 393 -7.65 -0.82 9.39
N ASN A 394 -6.55 -0.58 8.68
CA ASN A 394 -5.22 -1.16 8.92
C ASN A 394 -5.15 -2.69 8.77
N THR A 395 -6.16 -3.33 8.18
CA THR A 395 -6.05 -4.75 7.80
C THR A 395 -4.95 -4.92 6.74
N PRO A 396 -4.10 -5.95 6.81
CA PRO A 396 -3.10 -6.20 5.79
C PRO A 396 -3.71 -6.40 4.39
N VAL A 397 -3.00 -5.87 3.39
CA VAL A 397 -3.28 -6.13 1.98
C VAL A 397 -2.13 -6.97 1.41
N TYR A 398 -2.48 -8.06 0.75
CA TYR A 398 -1.53 -9.02 0.18
C TYR A 398 -1.58 -8.98 -1.34
N LEU A 399 -0.44 -9.01 -2.01
CA LEU A 399 -0.39 -9.15 -3.46
C LEU A 399 -0.58 -10.62 -3.83
N LYS A 400 -1.46 -10.91 -4.79
CA LYS A 400 -1.61 -12.28 -5.25
C LYS A 400 -0.43 -12.68 -6.14
N GLU A 401 0.19 -13.82 -5.81
CA GLU A 401 1.26 -14.39 -6.60
C GLU A 401 0.76 -14.99 -7.91
N ILE A 402 1.64 -14.98 -8.91
CA ILE A 402 1.40 -15.52 -10.25
C ILE A 402 2.08 -16.88 -10.28
N ASN A 403 1.31 -17.97 -10.29
CA ASN A 403 1.85 -19.28 -10.65
C ASN A 403 1.86 -19.40 -12.18
N THR A 404 2.71 -20.23 -12.78
CA THR A 404 2.71 -20.43 -14.24
C THR A 404 1.31 -20.77 -14.76
N THR A 405 0.84 -20.01 -15.75
CA THR A 405 -0.51 -20.11 -16.33
C THR A 405 -0.64 -21.32 -17.23
N ASP A 406 -1.59 -22.20 -16.93
CA ASP A 406 -2.12 -23.14 -17.91
C ASP A 406 -3.10 -22.40 -18.83
N LEU A 407 -3.02 -22.66 -20.13
CA LEU A 407 -3.93 -22.10 -21.14
C LEU A 407 -5.34 -22.67 -20.92
N ASP A 408 -6.29 -21.85 -20.45
CA ASP A 408 -7.70 -22.21 -20.34
C ASP A 408 -8.48 -21.70 -21.56
N VAL A 409 -8.75 -22.58 -22.53
CA VAL A 409 -9.46 -22.26 -23.77
C VAL A 409 -10.93 -21.89 -23.55
N ASP A 410 -11.54 -22.37 -22.46
CA ASP A 410 -12.94 -22.08 -22.14
C ASP A 410 -13.10 -20.65 -21.59
N ALA A 411 -12.04 -20.08 -21.01
CA ALA A 411 -12.02 -18.71 -20.54
C ALA A 411 -12.10 -17.72 -21.72
N ILE A 412 -12.78 -16.58 -21.53
CA ILE A 412 -12.75 -15.48 -22.50
C ILE A 412 -11.49 -14.61 -22.33
N GLY A 413 -10.87 -14.72 -21.16
CA GLY A 413 -9.65 -14.02 -20.78
C GLY A 413 -9.29 -14.28 -19.33
N CYS A 414 -8.29 -13.56 -18.83
CA CYS A 414 -7.86 -13.62 -17.43
C CYS A 414 -7.74 -12.23 -16.82
N PHE A 415 -7.76 -12.13 -15.49
CA PHE A 415 -7.38 -10.87 -14.85
C PHE A 415 -5.91 -10.57 -15.15
N PRO A 416 -5.55 -9.33 -15.55
CA PRO A 416 -4.19 -9.00 -15.96
C PRO A 416 -3.14 -9.44 -14.95
N GLN A 417 -2.09 -10.13 -15.45
CA GLN A 417 -0.99 -10.63 -14.63
C GLN A 417 -1.46 -11.48 -13.44
N SER A 418 -2.40 -12.40 -13.69
CA SER A 418 -2.91 -13.34 -12.69
C SER A 418 -3.35 -14.66 -13.33
N ASN A 419 -3.71 -15.63 -12.48
CA ASN A 419 -4.18 -16.95 -12.90
C ASN A 419 -5.70 -17.11 -12.81
N PHE A 420 -6.40 -16.02 -12.50
CA PHE A 420 -7.85 -16.05 -12.41
C PHE A 420 -8.42 -15.83 -13.79
N HIS A 421 -9.07 -16.87 -14.29
CA HIS A 421 -9.74 -16.85 -15.57
C HIS A 421 -11.15 -16.29 -15.41
N VAL A 422 -11.61 -15.59 -16.44
CA VAL A 422 -12.97 -15.07 -16.55
C VAL A 422 -13.65 -15.81 -17.69
N TYR A 423 -14.88 -16.23 -17.45
CA TYR A 423 -15.63 -17.09 -18.36
C TYR A 423 -16.90 -16.39 -18.84
N ILE A 424 -17.40 -16.86 -19.98
CA ILE A 424 -18.78 -16.59 -20.38
C ILE A 424 -19.65 -17.63 -19.67
N LYS A 425 -20.48 -17.19 -18.74
CA LYS A 425 -21.35 -18.08 -17.95
C LYS A 425 -22.29 -18.90 -18.84
N ASN A 426 -22.83 -18.27 -19.88
CA ASN A 426 -23.77 -18.90 -20.81
C ASN A 426 -23.82 -18.11 -22.13
N ILE A 427 -23.47 -18.77 -23.24
CA ILE A 427 -23.47 -18.17 -24.59
C ILE A 427 -24.89 -17.81 -25.05
N HIS A 428 -25.91 -18.58 -24.68
CA HIS A 428 -27.31 -18.23 -24.98
C HIS A 428 -27.76 -16.96 -24.25
N GLU A 429 -27.33 -16.74 -22.99
CA GLU A 429 -27.61 -15.47 -22.28
C GLU A 429 -26.87 -14.30 -22.96
N LEU A 430 -25.64 -14.52 -23.44
CA LEU A 430 -24.85 -13.53 -24.20
C LEU A 430 -25.57 -13.04 -25.45
N VAL A 431 -26.16 -13.95 -26.21
CA VAL A 431 -26.94 -13.62 -27.42
C VAL A 431 -28.29 -13.01 -27.05
N THR A 432 -29.11 -13.72 -26.27
CA THR A 432 -30.51 -13.32 -26.01
C THR A 432 -30.66 -12.03 -25.22
N HIS A 433 -29.64 -11.63 -24.44
CA HIS A 433 -29.66 -10.38 -23.69
C HIS A 433 -28.86 -9.27 -24.37
N ASN A 434 -28.46 -9.48 -25.62
CA ASN A 434 -27.63 -8.60 -26.45
C ASN A 434 -26.28 -8.24 -25.82
N THR A 435 -25.27 -8.14 -26.67
CA THR A 435 -23.92 -7.78 -26.25
C THR A 435 -23.44 -6.57 -27.02
N ALA A 436 -22.69 -5.68 -26.38
CA ALA A 436 -21.99 -4.60 -27.07
C ALA A 436 -20.48 -4.70 -26.84
N ILE A 437 -19.71 -4.54 -27.92
CA ILE A 437 -18.25 -4.43 -27.91
C ILE A 437 -17.89 -3.03 -28.36
N LEU A 438 -17.32 -2.24 -27.45
CA LEU A 438 -17.14 -0.81 -27.61
C LEU A 438 -15.66 -0.44 -27.45
N GLY A 439 -15.09 0.30 -28.41
CA GLY A 439 -13.69 0.76 -28.30
C GLY A 439 -13.09 1.30 -29.59
N ILE A 440 -11.93 1.95 -29.51
CA ILE A 440 -11.24 2.56 -30.65
C ILE A 440 -10.81 1.53 -31.72
N LEU A 441 -10.43 2.03 -32.90
CA LEU A 441 -9.88 1.20 -33.98
C LEU A 441 -8.59 0.49 -33.54
N GLY A 442 -8.41 -0.76 -33.99
CA GLY A 442 -7.19 -1.54 -33.74
C GLY A 442 -6.98 -2.07 -32.33
N ILE A 443 -7.95 -1.92 -31.41
CA ILE A 443 -7.81 -2.38 -30.00
C ILE A 443 -8.12 -3.88 -29.80
N GLY A 444 -8.64 -4.57 -30.82
CA GLY A 444 -9.01 -5.99 -30.75
C GLY A 444 -10.51 -6.29 -30.72
N LYS A 445 -11.39 -5.31 -31.03
CA LYS A 445 -12.86 -5.53 -31.08
C LYS A 445 -13.29 -6.70 -31.95
N SER A 446 -12.83 -6.69 -33.20
CA SER A 446 -13.22 -7.69 -34.20
C SER A 446 -12.63 -9.06 -33.86
N MET A 447 -11.47 -9.10 -33.19
CA MET A 447 -10.89 -10.38 -32.75
C MET A 447 -11.69 -11.01 -31.59
N LEU A 448 -12.16 -10.17 -30.65
CA LEU A 448 -13.09 -10.61 -29.62
C LEU A 448 -14.42 -11.10 -30.21
N SER A 449 -14.99 -10.39 -31.18
CA SER A 449 -16.25 -10.83 -31.79
C SER A 449 -16.10 -12.12 -32.56
N ILE A 450 -14.99 -12.32 -33.29
CA ILE A 450 -14.66 -13.59 -33.96
C ILE A 450 -14.58 -14.74 -32.94
N ASP A 451 -13.93 -14.52 -31.79
CA ASP A 451 -13.90 -15.51 -30.70
C ASP A 451 -15.31 -15.90 -30.24
N LEU A 452 -16.16 -14.89 -30.02
CA LEU A 452 -17.55 -15.10 -29.60
C LEU A 452 -18.37 -15.82 -30.68
N VAL A 453 -18.14 -15.54 -31.97
CA VAL A 453 -18.81 -16.23 -33.08
C VAL A 453 -18.41 -17.70 -33.12
N GLU A 454 -17.14 -18.04 -32.96
CA GLU A 454 -16.73 -19.47 -32.89
C GLU A 454 -17.39 -20.19 -31.73
N ARG A 455 -17.49 -19.55 -30.55
CA ARG A 455 -18.21 -20.12 -29.40
C ARG A 455 -19.70 -20.31 -29.67
N MET A 456 -20.34 -19.38 -30.38
CA MET A 456 -21.74 -19.52 -30.80
C MET A 456 -21.95 -20.67 -31.77
N ILE A 457 -21.06 -20.82 -32.75
CA ILE A 457 -21.09 -21.92 -33.73
C ILE A 457 -20.93 -23.26 -33.02
N ASN A 458 -20.03 -23.35 -32.03
CA ASN A 458 -19.84 -24.55 -31.22
C ASN A 458 -21.12 -24.95 -30.45
N GLU A 459 -21.88 -23.97 -29.97
CA GLU A 459 -23.20 -24.16 -29.34
C GLU A 459 -24.36 -24.29 -30.36
N ARG A 460 -24.04 -24.52 -31.65
CA ARG A 460 -25.01 -24.70 -32.75
C ARG A 460 -25.95 -23.50 -32.94
N ILE A 461 -25.53 -22.30 -32.56
CA ILE A 461 -26.29 -21.06 -32.78
C ILE A 461 -25.97 -20.55 -34.19
N LYS A 462 -26.99 -20.24 -34.99
CA LYS A 462 -26.80 -19.64 -36.31
C LYS A 462 -26.37 -18.18 -36.14
N VAL A 463 -25.38 -17.73 -36.90
CA VAL A 463 -24.84 -16.37 -36.85
C VAL A 463 -25.01 -15.70 -38.19
N VAL A 464 -25.62 -14.51 -38.19
CA VAL A 464 -25.74 -13.64 -39.37
C VAL A 464 -24.89 -12.39 -39.11
N CYS A 465 -23.75 -12.29 -39.77
CA CYS A 465 -22.87 -11.14 -39.71
C CYS A 465 -23.27 -10.12 -40.76
N ILE A 466 -23.51 -8.89 -40.33
CA ILE A 466 -23.65 -7.71 -41.18
C ILE A 466 -22.33 -6.96 -41.06
N ASP A 467 -21.44 -7.24 -41.99
CA ASP A 467 -20.02 -6.84 -41.96
C ASP A 467 -19.72 -5.91 -43.13
N LEU A 468 -19.25 -4.69 -42.82
CA LEU A 468 -18.84 -3.71 -43.83
C LEU A 468 -17.35 -3.81 -44.19
N THR A 469 -16.60 -4.68 -43.51
CA THR A 469 -15.14 -4.76 -43.58
C THR A 469 -14.62 -6.05 -44.23
N ASP A 470 -15.50 -7.04 -44.44
CA ASP A 470 -15.23 -8.39 -44.92
C ASP A 470 -14.17 -9.17 -44.10
N GLN A 471 -13.89 -8.72 -42.88
CA GLN A 471 -12.90 -9.35 -42.00
C GLN A 471 -13.35 -10.75 -41.55
N TYR A 472 -14.64 -10.93 -41.28
CA TYR A 472 -15.17 -12.21 -40.78
C TYR A 472 -15.02 -13.33 -41.80
N ALA A 473 -15.22 -13.05 -43.08
CA ALA A 473 -15.08 -14.03 -44.16
C ALA A 473 -13.64 -14.59 -44.24
N THR A 474 -12.65 -13.75 -43.93
CA THR A 474 -11.24 -14.12 -43.95
C THR A 474 -10.84 -14.95 -42.72
N GLU A 475 -11.20 -14.47 -41.53
CA GLU A 475 -10.78 -15.08 -40.24
C GLU A 475 -11.55 -16.36 -39.89
N LEU A 476 -12.79 -16.48 -40.36
CA LEU A 476 -13.67 -17.63 -40.13
C LEU A 476 -13.82 -18.54 -41.35
N LYS A 477 -12.85 -18.52 -42.28
CA LYS A 477 -12.86 -19.34 -43.51
C LYS A 477 -13.11 -20.84 -43.27
N ASP A 478 -12.71 -21.37 -42.11
CA ASP A 478 -12.88 -22.78 -41.76
C ASP A 478 -14.34 -23.11 -41.37
N PHE A 479 -15.15 -22.10 -41.05
CA PHE A 479 -16.56 -22.19 -40.68
C PHE A 479 -17.50 -21.56 -41.73
N PHE A 480 -16.95 -20.96 -42.78
CA PHE A 480 -17.67 -20.20 -43.79
C PHE A 480 -17.59 -20.89 -45.16
N ASP A 481 -18.73 -21.36 -45.66
CA ASP A 481 -18.82 -21.90 -47.02
C ASP A 481 -18.89 -20.75 -48.03
N ILE A 482 -17.73 -20.42 -48.59
CA ILE A 482 -17.58 -19.31 -49.53
C ILE A 482 -18.28 -19.55 -50.86
N GLU A 483 -18.33 -20.79 -51.34
CA GLU A 483 -18.94 -21.12 -52.64
C GLU A 483 -20.46 -20.97 -52.55
N TRP A 484 -21.05 -21.58 -51.52
CA TRP A 484 -22.48 -21.45 -51.25
C TRP A 484 -22.88 -20.00 -50.99
N SER A 485 -22.10 -19.28 -50.17
CA SER A 485 -22.40 -17.87 -49.87
C SER A 485 -22.34 -17.00 -51.12
N ASN A 486 -21.32 -17.14 -51.97
CA ASN A 486 -21.19 -16.35 -53.21
C ASN A 486 -22.35 -16.59 -54.18
N GLN A 487 -22.83 -17.83 -54.28
CA GLN A 487 -24.00 -18.13 -55.10
C GLN A 487 -25.24 -17.37 -54.58
N CYS A 488 -25.55 -17.48 -53.28
CA CYS A 488 -26.67 -16.78 -52.68
C CYS A 488 -26.57 -15.25 -52.83
N LEU A 489 -25.38 -14.69 -52.62
CA LEU A 489 -25.15 -13.24 -52.72
C LEU A 489 -25.34 -12.74 -54.16
N THR A 490 -24.93 -13.52 -55.16
CA THR A 490 -25.14 -13.19 -56.59
C THR A 490 -26.64 -13.16 -56.91
N GLU A 491 -27.41 -14.15 -56.45
CA GLU A 491 -28.87 -14.19 -56.65
C GLU A 491 -29.57 -12.97 -56.03
N ILE A 492 -29.14 -12.54 -54.84
CA ILE A 492 -29.66 -11.33 -54.18
C ILE A 492 -29.30 -10.07 -54.97
N GLN A 493 -28.06 -9.95 -55.46
CA GLN A 493 -27.62 -8.82 -56.28
C GLN A 493 -28.39 -8.72 -57.60
N GLU A 494 -28.61 -9.85 -58.28
CA GLU A 494 -29.41 -9.90 -59.51
C GLU A 494 -30.87 -9.50 -59.25
N ALA A 495 -31.46 -9.97 -58.14
CA ALA A 495 -32.81 -9.58 -57.72
C ALA A 495 -32.90 -8.06 -57.43
N GLY A 496 -31.88 -7.47 -56.82
CA GLY A 496 -31.79 -6.03 -56.57
C GLY A 496 -31.66 -5.16 -57.83
N GLN A 497 -31.17 -5.71 -58.95
CA GLN A 497 -31.13 -5.01 -60.24
C GLN A 497 -32.44 -5.14 -61.02
N LYS A 498 -33.24 -6.17 -60.74
CA LYS A 498 -34.50 -6.44 -61.45
C LYS A 498 -35.54 -5.35 -61.14
N ASP A 499 -36.10 -4.76 -62.18
CA ASP A 499 -37.10 -3.68 -62.12
C ASP A 499 -36.61 -2.38 -61.46
N LYS A 500 -35.28 -2.15 -61.42
CA LYS A 500 -34.68 -0.98 -60.75
C LYS A 500 -35.12 0.38 -61.28
N ASP A 501 -35.52 0.47 -62.55
CA ASP A 501 -35.97 1.70 -63.20
C ASP A 501 -37.50 1.76 -63.33
N THR A 502 -38.20 0.76 -62.79
CA THR A 502 -39.65 0.62 -62.91
C THR A 502 -40.34 1.32 -61.75
N PHE A 503 -41.30 2.19 -62.06
CA PHE A 503 -42.17 2.82 -61.06
C PHE A 503 -43.57 2.23 -61.10
N GLU A 504 -44.27 2.28 -59.97
CA GLU A 504 -45.62 1.74 -59.80
C GLU A 504 -46.59 2.81 -59.30
N ASP A 505 -47.89 2.57 -59.47
CA ASP A 505 -48.93 3.47 -58.94
C ASP A 505 -48.90 3.52 -57.40
N SER A 506 -48.48 2.42 -56.76
CA SER A 506 -48.22 2.38 -55.31
C SER A 506 -46.72 2.55 -55.04
N PRO A 507 -46.29 3.61 -54.32
CA PRO A 507 -44.87 3.84 -54.02
C PRO A 507 -44.19 2.65 -53.32
N THR A 508 -44.92 1.90 -52.49
CA THR A 508 -44.39 0.73 -51.77
C THR A 508 -43.97 -0.44 -52.67
N LYS A 509 -44.42 -0.46 -53.93
CA LYS A 509 -44.12 -1.51 -54.91
C LYS A 509 -43.19 -1.05 -56.03
N GLY A 510 -42.86 0.24 -56.09
CA GLY A 510 -41.99 0.80 -57.12
C GLY A 510 -40.51 0.58 -56.82
N GLY A 511 -39.72 0.41 -57.87
CA GLY A 511 -38.31 0.06 -57.81
C GLY A 511 -38.07 -1.43 -57.55
N SER A 512 -36.82 -1.78 -57.29
CA SER A 512 -36.39 -3.17 -57.08
C SER A 512 -36.41 -3.65 -55.61
N ILE A 513 -36.81 -2.80 -54.66
CA ILE A 513 -36.85 -3.13 -53.22
C ILE A 513 -37.64 -4.41 -52.91
N VAL A 514 -38.75 -4.67 -53.61
CA VAL A 514 -39.59 -5.86 -53.37
C VAL A 514 -38.84 -7.12 -53.77
N ASN A 515 -38.18 -7.10 -54.94
CA ASN A 515 -37.38 -8.22 -55.45
C ASN A 515 -36.19 -8.50 -54.51
N LEU A 516 -35.46 -7.46 -54.08
CA LEU A 516 -34.35 -7.60 -53.13
C LEU A 516 -34.83 -8.20 -51.80
N LYS A 517 -35.93 -7.68 -51.26
CA LYS A 517 -36.50 -8.15 -50.00
C LYS A 517 -36.91 -9.61 -50.07
N GLU A 518 -37.56 -10.03 -51.15
CA GLU A 518 -37.96 -11.42 -51.35
C GLU A 518 -36.74 -12.35 -51.45
N ALA A 519 -35.69 -11.94 -52.18
CA ALA A 519 -34.45 -12.72 -52.29
C ALA A 519 -33.75 -12.88 -50.94
N ILE A 520 -33.61 -11.80 -50.16
CA ILE A 520 -33.04 -11.84 -48.80
C ILE A 520 -33.90 -12.70 -47.87
N GLU A 521 -35.23 -12.60 -47.96
CA GLU A 521 -36.13 -13.42 -47.15
C GLU A 521 -36.00 -14.92 -47.48
N ASN A 522 -35.85 -15.28 -48.75
CA ASN A 522 -35.67 -16.68 -49.17
C ASN A 522 -34.31 -17.22 -48.70
N ASP A 523 -33.24 -16.46 -48.89
CA ASP A 523 -31.90 -16.85 -48.46
C ASP A 523 -31.80 -17.04 -46.93
N ILE A 524 -32.42 -16.13 -46.17
CA ILE A 524 -32.47 -16.25 -44.70
C ILE A 524 -33.32 -17.43 -44.26
N ASN A 525 -34.45 -17.68 -44.92
CA ASN A 525 -35.28 -18.86 -44.65
C ASN A 525 -34.47 -20.14 -44.82
N ASP A 526 -33.76 -20.23 -45.94
CA ASP A 526 -32.92 -21.36 -46.25
C ASP A 526 -31.80 -21.48 -45.21
N PHE A 527 -31.12 -20.40 -44.84
CA PHE A 527 -30.08 -20.46 -43.80
C PHE A 527 -30.59 -20.92 -42.42
N ILE A 528 -31.75 -20.40 -41.99
CA ILE A 528 -32.30 -20.66 -40.64
C ILE A 528 -32.91 -22.06 -40.55
N ASN A 529 -33.63 -22.51 -41.57
CA ASN A 529 -34.41 -23.76 -41.54
C ASN A 529 -33.69 -24.95 -42.19
N ASN A 530 -32.53 -24.74 -42.81
CA ASN A 530 -31.77 -25.82 -43.41
C ASN A 530 -30.94 -26.59 -42.37
N ASP A 531 -31.06 -27.91 -42.43
CA ASP A 531 -30.32 -28.87 -41.60
C ASP A 531 -28.86 -29.05 -42.04
N LYS A 532 -28.43 -28.42 -43.13
CA LYS A 532 -27.00 -28.35 -43.49
C LYS A 532 -26.22 -27.67 -42.36
N ASP A 533 -24.99 -28.15 -42.12
CA ASP A 533 -24.05 -27.67 -41.10
C ASP A 533 -23.49 -26.24 -41.37
N HIS A 534 -24.26 -25.35 -41.99
CA HIS A 534 -23.91 -23.93 -42.16
C HIS A 534 -24.37 -23.14 -40.93
N PHE A 535 -23.43 -22.62 -40.14
CA PHE A 535 -23.74 -21.82 -38.94
C PHE A 535 -23.41 -20.34 -39.09
N LEU A 536 -22.80 -19.93 -40.20
CA LEU A 536 -22.37 -18.56 -40.43
C LEU A 536 -22.87 -18.08 -41.79
N LYS A 537 -23.54 -16.92 -41.79
CA LYS A 537 -23.91 -16.15 -42.99
C LYS A 537 -23.34 -14.75 -42.86
N ILE A 538 -22.76 -14.21 -43.94
CA ILE A 538 -22.16 -12.88 -43.95
C ILE A 538 -22.83 -12.07 -45.06
N TYR A 539 -23.27 -10.87 -44.72
CA TYR A 539 -23.80 -9.87 -45.65
C TYR A 539 -22.99 -8.60 -45.53
N ASN A 540 -22.57 -8.05 -46.66
CA ASN A 540 -22.06 -6.68 -46.74
C ASN A 540 -23.14 -5.79 -47.38
N PRO A 541 -23.89 -4.99 -46.60
CA PRO A 541 -24.98 -4.18 -47.13
C PRO A 541 -24.56 -3.16 -48.19
N SER A 542 -23.28 -2.78 -48.25
CA SER A 542 -22.77 -1.82 -49.24
C SER A 542 -22.58 -2.43 -50.63
N GLU A 543 -22.61 -3.76 -50.73
CA GLU A 543 -22.48 -4.47 -52.01
C GLU A 543 -23.83 -4.71 -52.70
N PHE A 544 -24.95 -4.48 -52.01
CA PHE A 544 -26.27 -4.64 -52.58
C PHE A 544 -26.80 -3.33 -53.14
N PHE A 545 -27.33 -3.39 -54.36
CA PHE A 545 -27.99 -2.28 -55.01
C PHE A 545 -29.49 -2.59 -55.15
N ALA A 546 -30.34 -1.66 -54.74
CA ALA A 546 -31.76 -1.67 -55.08
C ALA A 546 -32.35 -0.27 -55.02
N THR A 547 -33.48 -0.07 -55.69
CA THR A 547 -34.19 1.21 -55.74
C THR A 547 -35.54 1.13 -55.04
N LYS A 548 -35.99 2.26 -54.47
CA LYS A 548 -37.31 2.46 -53.86
C LYS A 548 -37.98 3.69 -54.45
N GLN A 549 -39.31 3.67 -54.47
CA GLN A 549 -40.14 4.82 -54.80
C GLN A 549 -40.72 5.46 -53.53
N LEU A 550 -40.47 6.75 -53.30
CA LEU A 550 -40.99 7.48 -52.13
C LEU A 550 -42.31 8.21 -52.39
N ASN A 551 -42.58 8.59 -53.64
CA ASN A 551 -43.70 9.45 -54.00
C ASN A 551 -44.53 8.85 -55.14
N ASP A 552 -45.80 9.26 -55.23
CA ASP A 552 -46.66 8.86 -56.34
C ASP A 552 -46.10 9.37 -57.70
N PRO A 553 -46.29 8.63 -58.80
CA PRO A 553 -45.80 9.05 -60.11
C PRO A 553 -46.45 10.37 -60.56
N LYS A 554 -45.62 11.33 -61.00
CA LYS A 554 -46.05 12.64 -61.47
C LYS A 554 -46.22 12.65 -62.99
N GLN A 555 -47.17 13.45 -63.47
CA GLN A 555 -47.38 13.70 -64.89
C GLN A 555 -46.63 14.94 -65.35
N TYR A 556 -45.97 14.87 -66.51
CA TYR A 556 -45.33 16.01 -67.16
C TYR A 556 -45.50 15.90 -68.68
N LYS A 557 -45.35 17.02 -69.39
CA LYS A 557 -45.34 17.02 -70.86
C LYS A 557 -43.90 16.95 -71.34
N ASP A 558 -43.64 16.08 -72.30
CA ASP A 558 -42.34 16.01 -72.97
C ASP A 558 -42.15 17.15 -73.99
N ASN A 559 -40.98 17.18 -74.64
CA ASN A 559 -40.66 18.20 -75.66
C ASN A 559 -41.57 18.16 -76.90
N ARG A 560 -42.39 17.11 -77.07
CA ARG A 560 -43.36 16.94 -78.16
C ARG A 560 -44.80 17.26 -77.73
N GLY A 561 -45.01 17.59 -76.45
CA GLY A 561 -46.32 17.91 -75.88
C GLY A 561 -47.14 16.69 -75.44
N GLU A 562 -46.56 15.49 -75.46
CA GLU A 562 -47.20 14.26 -75.01
C GLU A 562 -47.11 14.13 -73.49
N TRP A 563 -48.20 13.67 -72.87
CA TRP A 563 -48.23 13.42 -71.42
C TRP A 563 -47.46 12.14 -71.09
N GLN A 564 -46.42 12.29 -70.28
CA GLN A 564 -45.62 11.19 -69.73
C GLN A 564 -45.80 11.12 -68.22
N ARG A 565 -45.58 9.94 -67.65
CA ARG A 565 -45.53 9.71 -66.19
C ARG A 565 -44.13 9.27 -65.80
N SER A 566 -43.63 9.80 -64.70
CA SER A 566 -42.43 9.27 -64.05
C SER A 566 -42.53 9.44 -62.53
N ALA A 567 -41.89 8.53 -61.81
CA ALA A 567 -41.62 8.71 -60.39
C ALA A 567 -40.09 8.75 -60.19
N PRO A 568 -39.57 9.65 -59.35
CA PRO A 568 -38.21 9.54 -58.89
C PRO A 568 -38.03 8.25 -58.10
N LEU A 569 -36.88 7.59 -58.32
CA LEU A 569 -36.44 6.42 -57.59
C LEU A 569 -35.15 6.75 -56.84
N TRP A 570 -34.99 6.19 -55.66
CA TRP A 570 -33.85 6.39 -54.79
C TRP A 570 -33.19 5.06 -54.48
N GLU A 571 -31.87 5.06 -54.42
CA GLU A 571 -31.10 3.89 -53.99
C GLU A 571 -31.34 3.63 -52.50
N LEU A 572 -31.38 2.34 -52.12
CA LEU A 572 -31.43 1.94 -50.73
C LEU A 572 -30.09 2.18 -50.05
N THR A 573 -30.13 2.66 -48.82
CA THR A 573 -28.93 2.79 -48.01
C THR A 573 -28.55 1.46 -47.35
N PRO A 574 -27.28 1.31 -46.90
CA PRO A 574 -26.87 0.19 -46.05
C PRO A 574 -27.74 0.02 -44.79
N VAL A 575 -28.27 1.12 -44.22
CA VAL A 575 -29.15 1.11 -43.05
C VAL A 575 -30.50 0.47 -43.39
N GLU A 576 -31.06 0.80 -44.54
CA GLU A 576 -32.32 0.21 -45.03
C GLU A 576 -32.19 -1.28 -45.34
N ILE A 577 -31.09 -1.67 -45.99
CA ILE A 577 -30.77 -3.07 -46.28
C ILE A 577 -30.57 -3.86 -44.98
N THR A 578 -29.86 -3.29 -44.01
CA THR A 578 -29.69 -3.86 -42.66
C THR A 578 -31.04 -4.12 -41.99
N SER A 579 -31.98 -3.18 -42.10
CA SER A 579 -33.35 -3.36 -41.60
C SER A 579 -34.06 -4.51 -42.29
N ILE A 580 -33.91 -4.67 -43.61
CA ILE A 580 -34.52 -5.78 -44.37
C ILE A 580 -33.97 -7.12 -43.88
N ILE A 581 -32.65 -7.26 -43.74
CA ILE A 581 -31.98 -8.47 -43.21
C ILE A 581 -32.51 -8.77 -41.81
N THR A 582 -32.49 -7.79 -40.90
CA THR A 582 -32.91 -7.95 -39.50
C THR A 582 -34.38 -8.38 -39.39
N GLU A 583 -35.29 -7.74 -40.14
CA GLU A 583 -36.72 -8.07 -40.13
C GLU A 583 -36.98 -9.46 -40.70
N SER A 584 -36.23 -9.85 -41.74
CA SER A 584 -36.31 -11.18 -42.34
C SER A 584 -35.88 -12.27 -41.35
N VAL A 585 -34.76 -12.08 -40.64
CA VAL A 585 -34.34 -12.99 -39.56
C VAL A 585 -35.44 -13.10 -38.51
N LEU A 586 -35.97 -11.97 -38.01
CA LEU A 586 -37.05 -12.00 -37.03
C LEU A 586 -38.27 -12.77 -37.56
N LYS A 587 -38.67 -12.56 -38.81
CA LYS A 587 -39.83 -13.22 -39.43
C LYS A 587 -39.74 -14.75 -39.33
N TYR A 588 -38.57 -15.34 -39.61
CA TYR A 588 -38.38 -16.80 -39.62
C TYR A 588 -38.06 -17.39 -38.25
N VAL A 589 -37.51 -16.59 -37.33
CA VAL A 589 -37.34 -17.04 -35.94
C VAL A 589 -38.67 -16.96 -35.18
N LYS A 590 -39.55 -16.02 -35.55
CA LYS A 590 -40.88 -15.81 -34.95
C LYS A 590 -41.80 -16.98 -35.27
N GLY A 591 -42.25 -17.66 -34.22
CA GLY A 591 -43.12 -18.83 -34.32
C GLY A 591 -42.84 -19.85 -33.22
N THR A 592 -41.60 -19.91 -32.75
CA THR A 592 -41.21 -20.74 -31.61
C THR A 592 -40.60 -19.85 -30.54
N THR A 593 -41.28 -19.69 -29.41
CA THR A 593 -40.70 -19.03 -28.25
C THR A 593 -39.56 -19.89 -27.71
N SER A 594 -38.38 -19.31 -27.53
CA SER A 594 -37.21 -20.00 -27.02
C SER A 594 -36.52 -19.16 -25.96
N LYS A 595 -36.07 -19.82 -24.90
CA LYS A 595 -35.16 -19.21 -23.91
C LYS A 595 -33.71 -19.30 -24.37
N GLU A 596 -33.38 -20.31 -25.17
CA GLU A 596 -32.05 -20.52 -25.74
C GLU A 596 -31.89 -19.71 -27.03
N ALA A 597 -30.67 -19.24 -27.26
CA ALA A 597 -30.30 -18.55 -28.47
C ALA A 597 -30.40 -19.50 -29.68
N ARG A 598 -31.02 -19.02 -30.75
CA ARG A 598 -31.16 -19.69 -32.04
C ARG A 598 -30.41 -18.95 -33.12
N VAL A 599 -30.49 -17.62 -33.10
CA VAL A 599 -29.84 -16.75 -34.08
C VAL A 599 -29.20 -15.55 -33.39
N CYS A 600 -27.95 -15.23 -33.76
CA CYS A 600 -27.28 -13.98 -33.38
C CYS A 600 -27.06 -13.10 -34.61
N LEU A 601 -27.46 -11.84 -34.54
CA LEU A 601 -27.09 -10.81 -35.51
C LEU A 601 -25.81 -10.10 -35.06
N ILE A 602 -24.79 -10.06 -35.89
CA ILE A 602 -23.59 -9.26 -35.64
C ILE A 602 -23.68 -7.99 -36.47
N PHE A 603 -23.57 -6.82 -35.84
CA PHE A 603 -23.49 -5.54 -36.52
C PHE A 603 -22.07 -4.99 -36.37
N GLU A 604 -21.21 -5.24 -37.36
CA GLU A 604 -19.88 -4.64 -37.41
C GLU A 604 -20.01 -3.18 -37.84
N GLU A 605 -19.20 -2.28 -37.26
CA GLU A 605 -19.30 -0.84 -37.53
C GLU A 605 -20.73 -0.30 -37.30
N ALA A 606 -21.37 -0.71 -36.20
CA ALA A 606 -22.79 -0.51 -35.94
C ALA A 606 -23.28 0.94 -36.03
N HIS A 607 -22.40 1.94 -35.92
CA HIS A 607 -22.77 3.34 -36.11
C HIS A 607 -23.13 3.70 -37.57
N SER A 608 -22.71 2.89 -38.52
CA SER A 608 -23.06 2.99 -39.94
C SER A 608 -24.31 2.19 -40.30
N LEU A 609 -24.64 1.17 -39.51
CA LEU A 609 -25.75 0.23 -39.78
C LEU A 609 -27.02 0.57 -38.99
N VAL A 610 -26.88 1.04 -37.75
CA VAL A 610 -27.98 1.42 -36.85
C VAL A 610 -27.69 2.77 -36.16
N PRO A 611 -27.56 3.86 -36.94
CA PRO A 611 -27.17 5.18 -36.43
C PRO A 611 -28.18 5.78 -35.43
N GLU A 612 -27.71 6.69 -34.56
CA GLU A 612 -28.57 7.45 -33.64
C GLU A 612 -29.48 8.42 -34.40
N TRP A 613 -30.76 8.53 -34.01
CA TRP A 613 -31.78 9.23 -34.80
C TRP A 613 -31.46 10.72 -35.03
N GLY A 614 -30.82 11.37 -34.05
CA GLY A 614 -30.43 12.77 -34.14
C GLY A 614 -29.34 13.06 -35.18
N ASN A 615 -28.59 12.05 -35.61
CA ASN A 615 -27.47 12.19 -36.56
C ASN A 615 -27.88 11.90 -38.01
N ILE A 616 -29.12 11.46 -38.24
CA ILE A 616 -29.61 11.05 -39.55
C ILE A 616 -30.44 12.18 -40.15
N SER A 617 -30.09 12.63 -41.35
CA SER A 617 -30.90 13.58 -42.12
C SER A 617 -32.02 12.90 -42.91
N ASP A 618 -31.76 11.71 -43.47
CA ASP A 618 -32.71 10.93 -44.27
C ASP A 618 -33.81 10.26 -43.42
N ASP A 619 -35.07 10.42 -43.81
CA ASP A 619 -36.20 9.83 -43.06
C ASP A 619 -36.33 8.31 -43.26
N GLY A 620 -35.83 7.76 -44.38
CA GLY A 620 -35.77 6.33 -44.64
C GLY A 620 -34.84 5.62 -43.67
N ASP A 621 -33.65 6.17 -43.45
CA ASP A 621 -32.66 5.65 -42.49
C ASP A 621 -33.18 5.70 -41.04
N LYS A 622 -33.89 6.76 -40.67
CA LYS A 622 -34.56 6.85 -39.36
C LYS A 622 -35.60 5.73 -39.20
N ALA A 623 -36.43 5.51 -40.21
CA ALA A 623 -37.45 4.46 -40.20
C ALA A 623 -36.83 3.06 -40.17
N ALA A 624 -35.77 2.82 -40.94
CA ALA A 624 -35.02 1.56 -40.96
C ALA A 624 -34.34 1.26 -39.62
N THR A 625 -33.62 2.22 -39.05
CA THR A 625 -33.02 2.07 -37.71
C THR A 625 -34.09 1.71 -36.66
N ASN A 626 -35.24 2.38 -36.72
CA ASN A 626 -36.39 2.08 -35.86
C ASN A 626 -36.91 0.65 -36.02
N ARG A 627 -37.04 0.18 -37.26
CA ARG A 627 -37.46 -1.21 -37.57
C ARG A 627 -36.44 -2.21 -37.05
N THR A 628 -35.14 -2.00 -37.29
CA THR A 628 -34.06 -2.83 -36.75
C THR A 628 -34.11 -2.91 -35.22
N ALA A 629 -34.23 -1.77 -34.54
CA ALA A 629 -34.29 -1.72 -33.08
C ALA A 629 -35.51 -2.45 -32.52
N ARG A 630 -36.69 -2.26 -33.13
CA ARG A 630 -37.91 -3.01 -32.77
C ARG A 630 -37.73 -4.50 -32.98
N ALA A 631 -37.08 -4.90 -34.08
CA ALA A 631 -36.88 -6.30 -34.39
C ALA A 631 -35.98 -6.99 -33.36
N ILE A 632 -34.87 -6.36 -32.96
CA ILE A 632 -33.97 -6.88 -31.91
C ILE A 632 -34.70 -6.99 -30.55
N LEU A 633 -35.44 -5.95 -30.17
CA LEU A 633 -36.24 -5.93 -28.93
C LEU A 633 -37.27 -7.07 -28.88
N GLN A 634 -37.92 -7.37 -30.01
CA GLN A 634 -38.90 -8.46 -30.12
C GLN A 634 -38.23 -9.84 -30.22
N GLY A 635 -37.09 -9.91 -30.90
CA GLY A 635 -36.34 -11.13 -31.19
C GLY A 635 -35.96 -11.92 -29.95
N ARG A 636 -35.68 -11.23 -28.84
CA ARG A 636 -35.31 -11.86 -27.55
C ARG A 636 -36.29 -12.95 -27.10
N LYS A 637 -37.60 -12.79 -27.36
CA LYS A 637 -38.64 -13.77 -26.99
C LYS A 637 -38.56 -15.08 -27.79
N TYR A 638 -37.85 -15.07 -28.91
CA TYR A 638 -37.78 -16.16 -29.87
C TYR A 638 -36.35 -16.73 -29.99
N GLY A 639 -35.44 -16.36 -29.09
CA GLY A 639 -34.03 -16.80 -29.16
C GLY A 639 -33.18 -16.01 -30.17
N MET A 640 -33.64 -14.85 -30.63
CA MET A 640 -32.87 -13.94 -31.47
C MET A 640 -32.27 -12.81 -30.62
N GLY A 641 -31.00 -12.50 -30.81
CA GLY A 641 -30.35 -11.34 -30.20
C GLY A 641 -29.21 -10.81 -31.05
N CYS A 642 -28.41 -9.89 -30.52
CA CYS A 642 -27.34 -9.27 -31.30
C CYS A 642 -26.02 -9.02 -30.55
N LEU A 643 -24.94 -8.95 -31.32
CA LEU A 643 -23.69 -8.27 -30.95
C LEU A 643 -23.59 -6.95 -31.72
N LEU A 644 -23.50 -5.85 -30.98
CA LEU A 644 -23.20 -4.52 -31.53
C LEU A 644 -21.73 -4.20 -31.38
N ILE A 645 -21.04 -3.90 -32.48
CA ILE A 645 -19.60 -3.63 -32.46
C ILE A 645 -19.37 -2.25 -33.04
N THR A 646 -18.77 -1.35 -32.28
CA THR A 646 -18.54 0.03 -32.74
C THR A 646 -17.39 0.71 -32.01
N GLN A 647 -16.77 1.66 -32.71
CA GLN A 647 -15.82 2.64 -32.22
C GLN A 647 -16.44 4.00 -31.93
N ARG A 648 -17.68 4.25 -32.38
CA ARG A 648 -18.40 5.52 -32.19
C ARG A 648 -19.68 5.30 -31.40
N THR A 649 -19.57 5.00 -30.11
CA THR A 649 -20.70 4.68 -29.22
C THR A 649 -21.78 5.78 -29.17
N ALA A 650 -21.40 7.04 -29.34
CA ALA A 650 -22.34 8.17 -29.39
C ALA A 650 -23.24 8.16 -30.65
N ASN A 651 -22.79 7.53 -31.73
CA ASN A 651 -23.46 7.56 -33.02
C ASN A 651 -24.35 6.34 -33.27
N VAL A 652 -24.45 5.41 -32.33
CA VAL A 652 -25.32 4.22 -32.41
C VAL A 652 -26.61 4.45 -31.64
N THR A 653 -27.73 3.94 -32.17
CA THR A 653 -29.04 4.08 -31.53
C THR A 653 -29.07 3.59 -30.08
N LYS A 654 -29.46 4.47 -29.15
CA LYS A 654 -29.65 4.15 -27.73
C LYS A 654 -30.77 3.13 -27.50
N THR A 655 -31.69 2.96 -28.45
CA THR A 655 -32.77 1.96 -28.34
C THR A 655 -32.23 0.54 -28.25
N ILE A 656 -31.17 0.22 -29.01
CA ILE A 656 -30.53 -1.11 -28.96
C ILE A 656 -29.46 -1.14 -27.87
N LEU A 657 -28.60 -0.11 -27.79
CA LEU A 657 -27.53 -0.06 -26.80
C LEU A 657 -28.04 -0.17 -25.35
N ASN A 658 -29.18 0.43 -25.02
CA ASN A 658 -29.78 0.33 -23.67
C ASN A 658 -30.37 -1.07 -23.36
N GLN A 659 -30.35 -1.97 -24.32
CA GLN A 659 -30.83 -3.35 -24.20
C GLN A 659 -29.68 -4.36 -24.29
N CYS A 660 -28.44 -3.87 -24.39
CA CYS A 660 -27.25 -4.68 -24.25
C CYS A 660 -26.97 -4.88 -22.77
N ASN A 661 -27.33 -6.04 -22.24
CA ASN A 661 -27.08 -6.38 -20.84
C ASN A 661 -25.69 -6.97 -20.62
N THR A 662 -24.90 -7.16 -21.68
CA THR A 662 -23.52 -7.60 -21.63
C THR A 662 -22.67 -6.58 -22.39
N ILE A 663 -21.61 -6.07 -21.78
CA ILE A 663 -20.74 -5.04 -22.32
C ILE A 663 -19.28 -5.50 -22.22
N PHE A 664 -18.58 -5.43 -23.35
CA PHE A 664 -17.12 -5.43 -23.41
C PHE A 664 -16.64 -4.02 -23.73
N ALA A 665 -16.16 -3.35 -22.69
CA ALA A 665 -15.73 -1.98 -22.70
C ALA A 665 -14.21 -1.91 -22.89
N MET A 666 -13.77 -1.68 -24.13
CA MET A 666 -12.34 -1.56 -24.48
C MET A 666 -11.90 -0.09 -24.47
N ARG A 667 -10.64 0.17 -24.84
CA ARG A 667 -10.07 1.52 -24.81
C ARG A 667 -10.95 2.53 -25.55
N THR A 668 -11.29 3.64 -24.89
CA THR A 668 -12.04 4.77 -25.49
C THR A 668 -11.59 6.12 -24.95
N PHE A 669 -11.62 7.14 -25.81
CA PHE A 669 -11.26 8.52 -25.49
C PHE A 669 -12.45 9.48 -25.51
N ASP A 670 -13.58 9.08 -26.10
CA ASP A 670 -14.77 9.93 -26.25
C ASP A 670 -15.54 10.06 -24.94
N ASP A 671 -15.71 11.30 -24.45
CA ASP A 671 -16.42 11.58 -23.20
C ASP A 671 -17.90 11.19 -23.24
N THR A 672 -18.53 11.31 -24.42
CA THR A 672 -19.93 10.90 -24.60
C THR A 672 -20.08 9.39 -24.46
N GLY A 673 -19.18 8.62 -25.09
CA GLY A 673 -19.05 7.19 -24.94
C GLY A 673 -18.75 6.78 -23.50
N LYS A 674 -17.79 7.44 -22.83
CA LYS A 674 -17.47 7.20 -21.42
C LYS A 674 -18.67 7.41 -20.51
N THR A 675 -19.41 8.51 -20.68
CA THR A 675 -20.61 8.80 -19.89
C THR A 675 -21.68 7.72 -20.07
N PHE A 676 -21.87 7.24 -21.30
CA PHE A 676 -22.77 6.12 -21.55
C PHE A 676 -22.31 4.83 -20.82
N MET A 677 -21.01 4.52 -20.92
CA MET A 677 -20.43 3.31 -20.32
C MET A 677 -20.43 3.34 -18.79
N ALA A 678 -20.27 4.52 -18.18
CA ALA A 678 -20.32 4.70 -16.73
C ALA A 678 -21.63 4.18 -16.10
N ASN A 679 -22.74 4.21 -16.83
CA ASN A 679 -24.01 3.66 -16.36
C ASN A 679 -24.00 2.13 -16.22
N TYR A 680 -23.06 1.44 -16.87
CA TYR A 680 -22.94 -0.02 -16.87
C TYR A 680 -21.76 -0.49 -16.03
N ILE A 681 -20.58 0.09 -16.25
CA ILE A 681 -19.32 -0.38 -15.63
C ILE A 681 -18.88 0.48 -14.43
N GLY A 682 -19.63 1.54 -14.10
CA GLY A 682 -19.29 2.48 -13.04
C GLY A 682 -18.20 3.49 -13.45
N ASN A 683 -18.12 4.59 -12.72
CA ASN A 683 -17.14 5.67 -12.99
C ASN A 683 -15.69 5.20 -12.82
N GLU A 684 -15.46 4.25 -11.93
CA GLU A 684 -14.13 3.73 -11.58
C GLU A 684 -13.43 3.13 -12.80
N TYR A 685 -14.11 2.22 -13.49
CA TYR A 685 -13.59 1.62 -14.71
C TYR A 685 -13.67 2.56 -15.90
N THR A 686 -14.72 3.39 -16.00
CA THR A 686 -14.86 4.35 -17.11
C THR A 686 -13.69 5.32 -17.21
N ASN A 687 -13.18 5.82 -16.07
CA ASN A 687 -12.03 6.72 -16.05
C ASN A 687 -10.74 6.06 -16.56
N LYS A 688 -10.67 4.73 -16.49
CA LYS A 688 -9.53 3.91 -16.93
C LYS A 688 -9.62 3.44 -18.38
N LEU A 689 -10.77 3.58 -19.02
CA LEU A 689 -10.92 3.21 -20.43
C LEU A 689 -9.92 3.93 -21.34
N SER A 690 -9.42 5.12 -20.98
CA SER A 690 -8.38 5.80 -21.78
C SER A 690 -7.00 5.13 -21.68
N SER A 691 -6.68 4.47 -20.56
CA SER A 691 -5.37 3.85 -20.31
C SER A 691 -5.28 2.38 -20.71
N LEU A 692 -6.41 1.67 -20.90
CA LEU A 692 -6.43 0.23 -21.22
C LEU A 692 -5.57 -0.18 -22.42
N GLU A 693 -4.75 -1.21 -22.28
CA GLU A 693 -3.90 -1.72 -23.36
C GLU A 693 -4.70 -2.46 -24.45
N PRO A 694 -4.11 -2.72 -25.64
CA PRO A 694 -4.72 -3.61 -26.62
C PRO A 694 -5.10 -4.96 -26.00
N GLU A 695 -6.20 -5.53 -26.47
CA GLU A 695 -6.76 -6.79 -25.95
C GLU A 695 -7.18 -6.74 -24.48
N GLN A 696 -7.26 -5.55 -23.87
CA GLN A 696 -7.91 -5.37 -22.57
C GLN A 696 -9.34 -4.86 -22.73
N ALA A 697 -10.22 -5.38 -21.87
CA ALA A 697 -11.61 -4.96 -21.80
C ALA A 697 -12.10 -4.96 -20.36
N VAL A 698 -12.96 -4.00 -20.02
CA VAL A 698 -13.82 -4.13 -18.85
C VAL A 698 -15.03 -4.95 -19.26
N PHE A 699 -15.16 -6.14 -18.69
CA PHE A 699 -16.24 -7.06 -18.99
C PHE A 699 -17.29 -7.00 -17.88
N PHE A 700 -18.54 -6.77 -18.27
CA PHE A 700 -19.67 -6.70 -17.34
C PHE A 700 -20.94 -7.24 -17.99
N GLY A 701 -21.83 -7.75 -17.14
CA GLY A 701 -23.22 -7.99 -17.51
C GLY A 701 -23.64 -9.44 -17.42
N LYS A 702 -24.79 -9.75 -18.03
CA LYS A 702 -25.52 -11.01 -17.81
C LYS A 702 -24.69 -12.25 -18.16
N ALA A 703 -23.88 -12.16 -19.20
CA ALA A 703 -23.06 -13.27 -19.68
C ALA A 703 -21.74 -13.44 -18.90
N SER A 704 -21.34 -12.46 -18.09
CA SER A 704 -20.09 -12.55 -17.32
C SER A 704 -20.21 -13.59 -16.20
N SER A 705 -19.13 -14.33 -15.96
CA SER A 705 -19.01 -15.16 -14.74
C SER A 705 -18.87 -14.31 -13.47
N CYS A 706 -18.48 -13.04 -13.60
CA CYS A 706 -18.33 -12.10 -12.48
C CYS A 706 -19.60 -11.25 -12.30
N GLU A 707 -20.02 -11.04 -11.05
CA GLU A 707 -21.18 -10.20 -10.73
C GLU A 707 -20.91 -8.70 -10.92
N ASN A 708 -19.66 -8.28 -10.69
CA ASN A 708 -19.20 -6.90 -10.85
C ASN A 708 -18.45 -6.71 -12.18
N PRO A 709 -18.33 -5.46 -12.68
CA PRO A 709 -17.42 -5.15 -13.77
C PRO A 709 -15.98 -5.54 -13.41
N VAL A 710 -15.28 -6.17 -14.34
CA VAL A 710 -13.89 -6.62 -14.15
C VAL A 710 -13.04 -6.23 -15.34
N LEU A 711 -11.83 -5.73 -15.10
CA LEU A 711 -10.83 -5.56 -16.15
C LEU A 711 -10.20 -6.91 -16.44
N ILE A 712 -10.25 -7.34 -17.70
CA ILE A 712 -9.67 -8.60 -18.18
C ILE A 712 -8.70 -8.34 -19.32
N GLN A 713 -7.67 -9.17 -19.39
CA GLN A 713 -6.86 -9.41 -20.57
C GLN A 713 -7.56 -10.51 -21.38
N LEU A 714 -7.95 -10.19 -22.60
CA LEU A 714 -8.55 -11.15 -23.53
C LEU A 714 -7.49 -12.14 -24.02
N ASN A 715 -7.96 -13.31 -24.48
CA ASN A 715 -7.06 -14.31 -25.05
C ASN A 715 -6.39 -13.79 -26.31
N HIS A 716 -5.07 -13.89 -26.35
CA HIS A 716 -4.32 -13.63 -27.57
C HIS A 716 -4.49 -14.82 -28.52
N ARG A 717 -5.16 -14.60 -29.64
CA ARG A 717 -5.53 -15.66 -30.60
C ARG A 717 -4.38 -15.98 -31.57
N ASP A 718 -3.24 -16.37 -31.00
CA ASP A 718 -2.12 -16.89 -31.76
C ASP A 718 -2.38 -18.33 -32.28
N LYS A 719 -1.42 -18.86 -33.04
CA LYS A 719 -1.54 -20.21 -33.63
C LYS A 719 -1.64 -21.30 -32.57
N GLU A 720 -1.05 -21.11 -31.39
CA GLU A 720 -1.07 -22.10 -30.32
C GLU A 720 -2.44 -22.13 -29.64
N PHE A 721 -2.98 -20.96 -29.30
CA PHE A 721 -4.33 -20.79 -28.79
C PHE A 721 -5.36 -21.36 -29.78
N LEU A 722 -5.32 -20.96 -31.05
CA LEU A 722 -6.29 -21.44 -32.05
C LEU A 722 -6.25 -22.96 -32.22
N LYS A 723 -5.07 -23.57 -32.14
CA LYS A 723 -4.92 -25.03 -32.22
C LYS A 723 -5.48 -25.73 -30.98
N ALA A 724 -5.47 -25.10 -29.81
CA ALA A 724 -6.07 -25.65 -28.60
C ALA A 724 -7.59 -25.41 -28.57
N PHE A 725 -8.03 -24.22 -28.99
CA PHE A 725 -9.41 -23.75 -28.96
C PHE A 725 -10.32 -24.44 -29.98
N ARG A 726 -9.79 -24.77 -31.17
CA ARG A 726 -10.55 -25.45 -32.25
C ARG A 726 -10.45 -26.98 -32.24
N LYS A 727 -9.89 -27.57 -31.19
CA LYS A 727 -9.88 -29.04 -30.99
C LYS A 727 -11.20 -29.48 -30.40
#